data_AF-A0A6N2K5U7-F1
#
_entry.id   AF-A0A6N2K5U7-F1
#
_cell.length_a   1.000
_cell.length_b   1.000
_cell.length_c   1.000
_cell.angle_alpha   90.00
_cell.angle_beta   90.00
_cell.angle_gamma   90.00
#
_symmetry.space_group_name_H-M   'P 1'
#
loop_
_entity.id
_entity.type
_entity.pdbx_description
1 polymer ?
#
loop_
_entity_poly.entity_id
_entity_poly.type
_entity_poly.pdbx_seq_one_letter_code
_entity_poly.pdbx_strand_id
1 'polypeptide(L)'
;MTFPTPTTLGTVSRAVSGAAGGGGSKKVMITGVGKGLGRALALELDKRGHTVIGCARSQDTLDSLQSQFSSDNHLLLYADVKSNSSVEELALNNAGTINQNKKIWEVSEEEFDSVIDTNVKGVANMLRHFIPLMIPNKQGIVVNMSSGWGRSGAALVAPYCASKWAVEGLSRSVAKELPEGMAIVALNPGVIHTDMLTSCFGTSASLYQDPDTWALKAAMMILNLTAADNGASLTVPNQHPGHLFVTLEIPTGLSIKDFLPPLVLNWFVVMSSAYEYKLITDLQQLVNFMDGTGDKRERAKNFVAMATVVMSHYCKPSPFLGQFPSHFAKSSSRQVVETAVQESKISALFWGSKKSVEPKELNVSLQDSILTGSGLEISLSIISSISEVSSNEWDACNLDATGPDKFNPFLTHAFLSSLEESRSAVKETGWMPSHIVAKDETDNVLGVVPLYLKSHSYGEFVFDHSWADAYYNFGSRYYPKFQCCVPFTPVTGPRILVRNTPFRDQLFDVLVSALKDLAAKVSSLHITFPTEKEWHSLKEKGFLQRIGMQYHWKNHNYKNFDEFLMDMKQSKRKNIRQERKKVITQNLNMKRLRGYEIKARHWDTFYSFYRNTTDNKWGTPYLTRDFFHNLGSKMGDQVLLVVAEEGDELVAGALNIIGGDTLFGRLWGCHQKAYYPSLHFEACYYQAIEAAIELNLNTVEAGAQGEHKIQRGYLPVTTYSCHYLIDEAFRKVIEEFLVRESNQVKLVMKLIRDSGPLKEGIQ
;
A
#
# COMPACT_ATOMS: atom_id res chain seq x y z
N MET A 1 -28.69 55.60 11.33
CA MET A 1 -29.16 55.56 12.74
C MET A 1 -28.11 54.81 13.54
N THR A 2 -27.70 55.34 14.69
CA THR A 2 -26.63 54.80 15.54
C THR A 2 -27.15 53.73 16.51
N PHE A 3 -26.40 52.65 16.68
CA PHE A 3 -26.59 51.67 17.76
C PHE A 3 -25.25 51.45 18.52
N PRO A 4 -25.29 51.05 19.81
CA PRO A 4 -24.26 51.43 20.78
C PRO A 4 -23.17 50.38 21.06
N THR A 5 -22.11 50.83 21.72
CA THR A 5 -21.00 50.06 22.28
C THR A 5 -21.44 49.09 23.40
N PRO A 6 -20.85 47.88 23.51
CA PRO A 6 -21.09 46.98 24.65
C PRO A 6 -20.37 47.42 25.93
N THR A 7 -21.04 47.24 27.06
CA THR A 7 -20.58 47.61 28.41
C THR A 7 -19.60 46.60 29.00
N THR A 8 -18.70 47.07 29.88
CA THR A 8 -17.79 46.26 30.70
C THR A 8 -18.51 45.26 31.62
N LEU A 9 -18.00 44.03 31.69
CA LEU A 9 -18.35 43.03 32.72
C LEU A 9 -17.15 42.78 33.64
N GLY A 10 -17.43 42.62 34.93
CA GLY A 10 -16.46 42.84 36.01
C GLY A 10 -15.45 41.71 36.24
N THR A 11 -14.29 42.10 36.77
CA THR A 11 -13.30 41.21 37.38
C THR A 11 -13.88 40.46 38.58
N VAL A 12 -13.80 39.13 38.57
CA VAL A 12 -13.96 38.29 39.77
C VAL A 12 -12.71 37.47 39.97
N SER A 13 -12.01 37.71 41.08
CA SER A 13 -10.88 36.91 41.53
C SER A 13 -11.37 35.79 42.44
N ARG A 14 -10.99 34.54 42.17
CA ARG A 14 -10.87 33.52 43.21
C ARG A 14 -9.86 32.43 42.83
N ALA A 15 -8.99 32.10 43.77
CA ALA A 15 -7.95 31.09 43.60
C ALA A 15 -8.50 29.65 43.72
N VAL A 16 -7.88 28.72 42.99
CA VAL A 16 -7.98 27.27 43.23
C VAL A 16 -6.58 26.65 43.14
N SER A 17 -6.27 25.77 44.10
CA SER A 17 -5.02 25.03 44.26
C SER A 17 -4.83 23.94 43.20
N GLY A 18 -3.58 23.58 42.91
CA GLY A 18 -3.22 22.82 41.71
C GLY A 18 -3.44 21.30 41.72
N ALA A 19 -3.68 20.78 40.52
CA ALA A 19 -3.31 19.44 40.05
C ALA A 19 -2.89 19.56 38.56
N ALA A 20 -2.13 18.59 38.04
CA ALA A 20 -1.27 18.80 36.87
C ALA A 20 -1.97 18.72 35.48
N GLY A 21 -1.39 19.43 34.49
CA GLY A 21 -1.65 19.22 33.05
C GLY A 21 -2.42 20.35 32.35
N GLY A 22 -1.72 21.40 31.92
CA GLY A 22 -2.35 22.62 31.38
C GLY A 22 -2.86 22.51 29.93
N GLY A 23 -4.16 22.77 29.74
CA GLY A 23 -4.77 23.14 28.46
C GLY A 23 -5.98 24.04 28.74
N GLY A 24 -5.94 25.29 28.28
CA GLY A 24 -7.04 26.24 28.51
C GLY A 24 -8.35 25.82 27.82
N SER A 25 -9.50 26.22 28.37
CA SER A 25 -10.80 25.94 27.76
C SER A 25 -10.89 26.52 26.35
N LYS A 26 -11.13 25.66 25.35
CA LYS A 26 -11.31 26.05 23.95
C LYS A 26 -12.79 26.18 23.64
N LYS A 27 -13.13 27.10 22.72
CA LYS A 27 -14.44 27.14 22.06
C LYS A 27 -14.35 26.29 20.78
N VAL A 28 -15.18 25.26 20.67
CA VAL A 28 -15.21 24.34 19.53
C VAL A 28 -16.61 24.35 18.93
N MET A 29 -16.71 24.69 17.64
CA MET A 29 -17.98 24.57 16.92
C MET A 29 -18.10 23.21 16.22
N ILE A 30 -19.31 22.66 16.09
CA ILE A 30 -19.62 21.40 15.38
C ILE A 30 -21.00 21.51 14.68
N THR A 31 -21.10 21.25 13.38
CA THR A 31 -22.40 21.00 12.69
C THR A 31 -22.79 19.52 12.79
N GLY A 32 -24.10 19.23 12.75
CA GLY A 32 -24.60 17.86 12.80
C GLY A 32 -24.54 17.21 14.19
N VAL A 33 -24.57 18.00 15.27
CA VAL A 33 -24.49 17.48 16.65
C VAL A 33 -25.72 16.70 17.11
N GLY A 34 -26.83 16.72 16.36
CA GLY A 34 -28.06 16.03 16.76
C GLY A 34 -27.90 14.52 16.91
N LYS A 35 -26.97 13.88 16.18
CA LYS A 35 -26.76 12.43 16.20
C LYS A 35 -25.34 11.96 15.81
N GLY A 36 -25.04 10.68 16.08
CA GLY A 36 -23.82 10.01 15.63
C GLY A 36 -22.53 10.69 16.10
N LEU A 37 -21.52 10.73 15.23
CA LEU A 37 -20.17 11.26 15.53
C LEU A 37 -20.20 12.69 16.09
N GLY A 38 -21.05 13.56 15.53
CA GLY A 38 -21.16 14.95 15.98
C GLY A 38 -21.69 15.07 17.41
N ARG A 39 -22.65 14.23 17.78
CA ARG A 39 -23.21 14.18 19.14
C ARG A 39 -22.20 13.66 20.16
N ALA A 40 -21.55 12.54 19.85
CA ALA A 40 -20.56 11.92 20.71
C ALA A 40 -19.35 12.84 20.94
N LEU A 41 -18.87 13.51 19.88
CA LEU A 41 -17.79 14.49 19.98
C LEU A 41 -18.18 15.73 20.80
N ALA A 42 -19.42 16.22 20.67
CA ALA A 42 -19.90 17.34 21.48
C ALA A 42 -19.91 17.00 22.98
N LEU A 43 -20.47 15.84 23.35
CA LEU A 43 -20.50 15.36 24.74
C LEU A 43 -19.09 15.12 25.30
N GLU A 44 -18.16 14.62 24.50
CA GLU A 44 -16.78 14.40 24.92
C GLU A 44 -15.98 15.70 25.12
N LEU A 45 -16.31 16.75 24.36
CA LEU A 45 -15.68 18.07 24.54
C LEU A 45 -16.23 18.82 25.76
N ASP A 46 -17.53 18.69 26.05
CA ASP A 46 -18.14 19.14 27.32
C ASP A 46 -17.46 18.50 28.53
N LYS A 47 -17.33 17.16 28.56
CA LYS A 47 -16.61 16.42 29.63
C LYS A 47 -15.16 16.88 29.84
N ARG A 48 -14.53 17.49 28.82
CA ARG A 48 -13.17 18.06 28.87
C ARG A 48 -13.13 19.54 29.25
N GLY A 49 -14.26 20.14 29.61
CA GLY A 49 -14.36 21.54 29.98
C GLY A 49 -14.21 22.51 28.81
N HIS A 50 -14.62 22.10 27.60
CA HIS A 50 -14.61 22.94 26.41
C HIS A 50 -16.02 23.39 26.02
N THR A 51 -16.16 24.67 25.67
CA THR A 51 -17.43 25.22 25.20
C THR A 51 -17.74 24.70 23.80
N VAL A 52 -18.87 24.00 23.66
CA VAL A 52 -19.36 23.56 22.34
C VAL A 52 -20.38 24.54 21.78
N ILE A 53 -20.20 24.95 20.54
CA ILE A 53 -21.22 25.62 19.74
C ILE A 53 -21.72 24.61 18.71
N GLY A 54 -22.95 24.11 18.86
CA GLY A 54 -23.47 23.00 18.06
C GLY A 54 -24.63 23.43 17.16
N CYS A 55 -24.78 22.80 16.00
CA CYS A 55 -26.02 22.97 15.24
C CYS A 55 -26.54 21.69 14.58
N ALA A 56 -27.87 21.64 14.37
CA ALA A 56 -28.58 20.55 13.73
C ALA A 56 -29.93 21.04 13.14
N ARG A 57 -30.63 20.15 12.43
CA ARG A 57 -31.89 20.44 11.72
C ARG A 57 -33.16 19.99 12.47
N SER A 58 -33.05 19.66 13.75
CA SER A 58 -34.16 19.23 14.60
C SER A 58 -33.96 19.80 16.00
N GLN A 59 -34.90 20.62 16.43
CA GLN A 59 -34.85 21.25 17.75
C GLN A 59 -34.86 20.20 18.87
N ASP A 60 -35.74 19.19 18.78
CA ASP A 60 -35.81 18.07 19.72
C ASP A 60 -34.45 17.39 19.96
N THR A 61 -33.64 17.20 18.90
CA THR A 61 -32.30 16.61 19.04
C THR A 61 -31.28 17.53 19.70
N LEU A 62 -31.46 18.85 19.57
CA LEU A 62 -30.64 19.87 20.23
C LEU A 62 -31.03 20.01 21.70
N ASP A 63 -32.32 20.09 22.02
CA ASP A 63 -32.82 20.16 23.40
C ASP A 63 -32.43 18.89 24.20
N SER A 64 -32.51 17.73 23.54
CA SER A 64 -32.02 16.46 24.09
C SER A 64 -30.50 16.43 24.28
N LEU A 65 -29.72 17.18 23.50
CA LEU A 65 -28.27 17.29 23.69
C LEU A 65 -27.95 18.30 24.80
N GLN A 66 -28.66 19.43 24.85
CA GLN A 66 -28.49 20.45 25.90
C GLN A 66 -28.69 19.85 27.29
N SER A 67 -29.71 19.01 27.47
CA SER A 67 -29.99 18.32 28.75
C SER A 67 -28.97 17.23 29.12
N GLN A 68 -27.99 16.94 28.26
CA GLN A 68 -26.90 15.99 28.51
C GLN A 68 -25.54 16.65 28.74
N PHE A 69 -25.43 17.97 28.56
CA PHE A 69 -24.19 18.70 28.88
C PHE A 69 -24.05 18.93 30.38
N SER A 70 -22.80 18.94 30.85
CA SER A 70 -22.43 19.20 32.24
C SER A 70 -22.43 20.70 32.60
N SER A 71 -22.59 21.58 31.62
CA SER A 71 -22.51 23.03 31.75
C SER A 71 -23.55 23.75 30.88
N ASP A 72 -24.02 24.91 31.34
CA ASP A 72 -24.90 25.80 30.56
C ASP A 72 -24.13 26.70 29.56
N ASN A 73 -22.80 26.60 29.51
CA ASN A 73 -21.95 27.45 28.65
C ASN A 73 -21.99 27.09 27.15
N HIS A 74 -22.79 26.11 26.76
CA HIS A 74 -22.89 25.58 25.40
C HIS A 74 -23.98 26.30 24.61
N LEU A 75 -23.76 26.52 23.32
CA LEU A 75 -24.71 27.20 22.44
C LEU A 75 -25.17 26.24 21.34
N LEU A 76 -26.41 25.77 21.44
CA LEU A 76 -27.03 24.88 20.44
C LEU A 76 -28.05 25.64 19.61
N LEU A 77 -27.92 25.57 18.27
CA LEU A 77 -28.70 26.38 17.34
C LEU A 77 -29.23 25.56 16.15
N TYR A 78 -30.40 25.93 15.65
CA TYR A 78 -31.02 25.29 14.48
C TYR A 78 -30.41 25.83 13.18
N ALA A 79 -29.93 24.95 12.29
CA ALA A 79 -29.49 25.34 10.95
C ALA A 79 -29.46 24.17 9.95
N ASP A 80 -29.80 24.44 8.68
CA ASP A 80 -29.51 23.55 7.54
C ASP A 80 -28.35 24.13 6.70
N VAL A 81 -27.21 23.41 6.71
CA VAL A 81 -25.97 23.79 6.00
C VAL A 81 -26.13 23.88 4.48
N LYS A 82 -27.19 23.29 3.89
CA LYS A 82 -27.50 23.45 2.46
C LYS A 82 -27.83 24.90 2.10
N SER A 83 -28.45 25.64 3.01
CA SER A 83 -28.88 27.03 2.80
C SER A 83 -27.77 28.01 3.18
N ASN A 84 -27.25 28.78 2.22
CA ASN A 84 -26.20 29.76 2.49
C ASN A 84 -26.63 30.82 3.52
N SER A 85 -27.89 31.27 3.48
CA SER A 85 -28.42 32.25 4.44
C SER A 85 -28.60 31.68 5.85
N SER A 86 -28.83 30.37 5.98
CA SER A 86 -28.90 29.70 7.29
C SER A 86 -27.53 29.38 7.89
N VAL A 87 -26.44 29.62 7.14
CA VAL A 87 -25.06 29.42 7.57
C VAL A 87 -24.39 30.72 8.01
N GLU A 88 -24.91 31.89 7.61
CA GLU A 88 -24.37 33.21 7.98
C GLU A 88 -24.24 33.44 9.51
N GLU A 89 -24.88 32.59 10.31
CA GLU A 89 -24.86 32.64 11.77
C GLU A 89 -23.95 31.56 12.45
N LEU A 90 -23.44 30.51 11.77
CA LEU A 90 -22.86 29.27 12.41
C LEU A 90 -21.73 28.47 11.67
N ALA A 91 -20.78 27.82 12.39
CA ALA A 91 -19.34 27.85 12.01
C ALA A 91 -18.44 26.61 11.61
N LEU A 92 -18.75 25.30 11.79
CA LEU A 92 -17.79 24.20 11.48
C LEU A 92 -18.39 22.90 10.91
N ASN A 93 -17.66 22.18 10.04
CA ASN A 93 -18.17 21.13 9.13
C ASN A 93 -18.04 19.64 9.57
N ASN A 94 -19.11 19.08 10.12
CA ASN A 94 -19.28 17.63 10.36
C ASN A 94 -20.58 17.04 9.77
N ALA A 95 -21.56 17.85 9.34
CA ALA A 95 -22.76 17.36 8.66
C ALA A 95 -22.42 16.61 7.34
N GLY A 96 -23.06 15.47 7.10
CA GLY A 96 -22.96 14.74 5.84
C GLY A 96 -24.00 13.64 5.66
N THR A 97 -24.26 13.28 4.40
CA THR A 97 -25.26 12.29 3.96
C THR A 97 -24.66 11.34 2.92
N ILE A 98 -25.25 10.16 2.77
CA ILE A 98 -24.90 9.12 1.80
C ILE A 98 -26.13 8.75 0.96
N ASN A 99 -25.91 8.35 -0.30
CA ASN A 99 -26.97 7.82 -1.16
C ASN A 99 -27.35 6.38 -0.74
N GLN A 100 -28.55 5.93 -1.13
CA GLN A 100 -28.94 4.53 -1.08
C GLN A 100 -28.02 3.69 -1.97
N ASN A 101 -27.72 2.45 -1.55
CA ASN A 101 -26.85 1.53 -2.29
C ASN A 101 -27.44 1.18 -3.68
N LYS A 102 -27.04 1.92 -4.72
CA LYS A 102 -27.52 1.84 -6.11
C LYS A 102 -26.37 2.05 -7.09
N LYS A 103 -26.36 1.42 -8.27
CA LYS A 103 -25.36 1.80 -9.28
C LYS A 103 -25.59 3.25 -9.70
N ILE A 104 -24.57 3.93 -10.21
CA ILE A 104 -24.66 5.37 -10.54
C ILE A 104 -25.78 5.70 -11.55
N TRP A 105 -26.11 4.78 -12.46
CA TRP A 105 -27.21 4.92 -13.42
C TRP A 105 -28.61 4.56 -12.85
N GLU A 106 -28.70 4.21 -11.57
CA GLU A 106 -29.93 3.93 -10.82
C GLU A 106 -30.16 4.98 -9.71
N VAL A 107 -29.17 5.83 -9.41
CA VAL A 107 -29.29 6.99 -8.51
C VAL A 107 -30.04 8.10 -9.25
N SER A 108 -31.04 8.73 -8.61
CA SER A 108 -31.75 9.86 -9.22
C SER A 108 -30.95 11.16 -9.10
N GLU A 109 -31.27 12.14 -9.95
CA GLU A 109 -30.64 13.47 -9.94
C GLU A 109 -30.76 14.13 -8.56
N GLU A 110 -31.94 14.08 -7.95
CA GLU A 110 -32.22 14.67 -6.64
C GLU A 110 -31.46 13.98 -5.50
N GLU A 111 -31.24 12.66 -5.62
CA GLU A 111 -30.46 11.90 -4.64
C GLU A 111 -28.95 12.20 -4.76
N PHE A 112 -28.46 12.35 -6.00
CA PHE A 112 -27.09 12.79 -6.28
C PHE A 112 -26.85 14.21 -5.74
N ASP A 113 -27.71 15.15 -6.14
CA ASP A 113 -27.64 16.55 -5.73
C ASP A 113 -27.76 16.70 -4.23
N SER A 114 -28.65 15.96 -3.56
CA SER A 114 -28.76 16.02 -2.10
C SER A 114 -27.47 15.63 -1.37
N VAL A 115 -26.68 14.69 -1.92
CA VAL A 115 -25.37 14.30 -1.39
C VAL A 115 -24.33 15.39 -1.67
N ILE A 116 -24.25 15.94 -2.88
CA ILE A 116 -23.31 17.00 -3.24
C ILE A 116 -23.61 18.32 -2.49
N ASP A 117 -24.88 18.69 -2.39
CA ASP A 117 -25.34 19.87 -1.66
C ASP A 117 -24.98 19.81 -0.19
N THR A 118 -25.17 18.65 0.46
CA THR A 118 -24.82 18.49 1.88
C THR A 118 -23.31 18.44 2.06
N ASN A 119 -22.64 17.54 1.35
CA ASN A 119 -21.25 17.18 1.64
C ASN A 119 -20.22 18.13 1.03
N VAL A 120 -20.57 18.85 -0.05
CA VAL A 120 -19.65 19.73 -0.79
C VAL A 120 -20.10 21.19 -0.72
N LYS A 121 -21.34 21.51 -1.13
CA LYS A 121 -21.82 22.91 -1.08
C LYS A 121 -21.96 23.40 0.36
N GLY A 122 -22.50 22.58 1.27
CA GLY A 122 -22.59 22.87 2.70
C GLY A 122 -21.21 23.15 3.31
N VAL A 123 -20.21 22.31 3.02
CA VAL A 123 -18.82 22.55 3.44
C VAL A 123 -18.33 23.89 2.90
N ALA A 124 -18.49 24.16 1.60
CA ALA A 124 -18.04 25.41 0.98
C ALA A 124 -18.75 26.67 1.53
N ASN A 125 -20.06 26.61 1.84
CA ASN A 125 -20.80 27.71 2.46
C ASN A 125 -20.22 28.05 3.84
N MET A 126 -19.94 27.03 4.64
CA MET A 126 -19.37 27.17 5.98
C MET A 126 -17.92 27.68 5.93
N LEU A 127 -17.10 27.23 4.97
CA LEU A 127 -15.76 27.81 4.77
C LEU A 127 -15.84 29.29 4.37
N ARG A 128 -16.74 29.65 3.45
CA ARG A 128 -16.95 31.02 2.95
C ARG A 128 -17.28 32.01 4.06
N HIS A 129 -18.12 31.62 5.01
CA HIS A 129 -18.59 32.53 6.06
C HIS A 129 -17.66 32.61 7.28
N PHE A 130 -16.93 31.54 7.61
CA PHE A 130 -16.17 31.48 8.87
C PHE A 130 -14.68 31.76 8.74
N ILE A 131 -14.06 31.42 7.60
CA ILE A 131 -12.66 31.80 7.37
C ILE A 131 -12.47 33.34 7.45
N PRO A 132 -13.34 34.19 6.87
CA PRO A 132 -13.22 35.65 7.01
C PRO A 132 -13.31 36.18 8.45
N LEU A 133 -14.03 35.49 9.35
CA LEU A 133 -14.12 35.85 10.77
C LEU A 133 -12.89 35.41 11.57
N MET A 134 -12.20 34.37 11.12
CA MET A 134 -10.98 33.84 11.74
C MET A 134 -9.71 34.58 11.28
N ILE A 135 -9.67 35.02 10.02
CA ILE A 135 -8.52 35.71 9.40
C ILE A 135 -7.98 36.91 10.22
N PRO A 136 -8.80 37.84 10.76
CA PRO A 136 -8.31 38.98 11.53
C PRO A 136 -7.49 38.59 12.76
N ASN A 137 -7.81 37.45 13.38
CA ASN A 137 -7.10 36.92 14.55
C ASN A 137 -5.90 36.03 14.16
N LYS A 138 -5.76 35.66 12.87
CA LYS A 138 -4.75 34.74 12.32
C LYS A 138 -4.60 33.43 13.11
N GLN A 139 -5.68 32.97 13.73
CA GLN A 139 -5.66 31.82 14.62
C GLN A 139 -6.95 31.03 14.47
N GLY A 140 -6.81 29.72 14.28
CA GLY A 140 -7.93 28.78 14.28
C GLY A 140 -7.71 27.61 13.35
N ILE A 141 -8.44 26.53 13.61
CA ILE A 141 -8.27 25.26 12.92
C ILE A 141 -9.63 24.78 12.43
N VAL A 142 -9.72 24.49 11.14
CA VAL A 142 -10.93 23.97 10.49
C VAL A 142 -10.74 22.48 10.24
N VAL A 143 -11.69 21.66 10.68
CA VAL A 143 -11.69 20.21 10.46
C VAL A 143 -12.88 19.87 9.57
N ASN A 144 -12.61 19.37 8.37
CA ASN A 144 -13.64 18.90 7.44
C ASN A 144 -13.74 17.36 7.52
N MET A 145 -14.93 16.83 7.79
CA MET A 145 -15.13 15.39 7.91
C MET A 145 -15.13 14.67 6.55
N SER A 146 -14.05 13.93 6.31
CA SER A 146 -13.79 13.09 5.14
C SER A 146 -14.26 11.63 5.40
N SER A 147 -13.70 10.66 4.67
CA SER A 147 -13.90 9.22 4.81
C SER A 147 -12.73 8.46 4.18
N GLY A 148 -12.56 7.17 4.49
CA GLY A 148 -11.70 6.28 3.69
C GLY A 148 -12.12 6.25 2.22
N TRP A 149 -13.42 6.43 1.96
CA TRP A 149 -14.00 6.60 0.61
C TRP A 149 -13.83 8.01 0.02
N GLY A 150 -13.15 8.93 0.73
CA GLY A 150 -12.59 10.16 0.15
C GLY A 150 -11.19 9.97 -0.46
N ARG A 151 -10.62 8.76 -0.32
CA ARG A 151 -9.28 8.38 -0.80
C ARG A 151 -9.26 7.04 -1.56
N SER A 152 -10.43 6.41 -1.68
CA SER A 152 -10.68 5.16 -2.39
C SER A 152 -12.11 5.17 -2.96
N GLY A 153 -12.47 4.23 -3.83
CA GLY A 153 -13.81 4.10 -4.38
C GLY A 153 -14.51 2.82 -3.96
N ALA A 154 -15.83 2.85 -3.85
CA ALA A 154 -16.67 1.68 -3.59
C ALA A 154 -17.89 1.66 -4.54
N ALA A 155 -18.32 0.45 -4.90
CA ALA A 155 -19.54 0.27 -5.69
C ALA A 155 -20.78 0.68 -4.87
N LEU A 156 -21.87 1.03 -5.56
CA LEU A 156 -23.17 1.40 -4.98
C LEU A 156 -23.23 2.74 -4.20
N VAL A 157 -22.08 3.36 -3.90
CA VAL A 157 -21.97 4.63 -3.13
C VAL A 157 -21.17 5.71 -3.88
N ALA A 158 -21.20 5.67 -5.22
CA ALA A 158 -20.40 6.56 -6.07
C ALA A 158 -20.61 8.08 -5.83
N PRO A 159 -21.84 8.61 -5.64
CA PRO A 159 -22.06 10.01 -5.28
C PRO A 159 -21.35 10.40 -3.96
N TYR A 160 -21.41 9.52 -2.96
CA TYR A 160 -20.76 9.74 -1.68
C TYR A 160 -19.23 9.73 -1.81
N CYS A 161 -18.65 8.75 -2.50
CA CYS A 161 -17.23 8.73 -2.82
C CYS A 161 -16.79 10.05 -3.48
N ALA A 162 -17.46 10.46 -4.56
CA ALA A 162 -17.16 11.70 -5.27
C ALA A 162 -17.22 12.92 -4.33
N SER A 163 -18.23 13.00 -3.46
CA SER A 163 -18.36 14.09 -2.49
C SER A 163 -17.23 14.15 -1.47
N LYS A 164 -16.73 13.01 -0.97
CA LYS A 164 -15.63 12.97 0.01
C LYS A 164 -14.26 13.20 -0.63
N TRP A 165 -14.07 12.80 -1.88
CA TRP A 165 -12.92 13.21 -2.69
C TRP A 165 -12.92 14.74 -2.93
N ALA A 166 -14.08 15.34 -3.18
CA ALA A 166 -14.21 16.80 -3.31
C ALA A 166 -13.86 17.53 -2.00
N VAL A 167 -14.30 17.03 -0.83
CA VAL A 167 -13.92 17.60 0.49
C VAL A 167 -12.41 17.54 0.74
N GLU A 168 -11.76 16.43 0.39
CA GLU A 168 -10.30 16.27 0.48
C GLU A 168 -9.56 17.26 -0.43
N GLY A 169 -10.02 17.43 -1.67
CA GLY A 169 -9.46 18.40 -2.63
C GLY A 169 -9.66 19.85 -2.16
N LEU A 170 -10.88 20.21 -1.77
CA LEU A 170 -11.24 21.55 -1.27
C LEU A 170 -10.40 21.94 -0.05
N SER A 171 -10.23 21.03 0.92
CA SER A 171 -9.43 21.28 2.13
C SER A 171 -7.97 21.57 1.78
N ARG A 172 -7.36 20.81 0.85
CA ARG A 172 -5.98 21.03 0.39
C ARG A 172 -5.79 22.29 -0.46
N SER A 173 -6.84 22.76 -1.14
CA SER A 173 -6.80 24.04 -1.86
C SER A 173 -6.86 25.21 -0.91
N VAL A 174 -7.87 25.24 -0.03
CA VAL A 174 -8.06 26.31 0.97
C VAL A 174 -6.88 26.40 1.94
N ALA A 175 -6.21 25.29 2.25
CA ALA A 175 -4.97 25.30 3.03
C ALA A 175 -3.89 26.23 2.46
N LYS A 176 -3.83 26.41 1.14
CA LYS A 176 -2.88 27.30 0.46
C LYS A 176 -3.32 28.77 0.45
N GLU A 177 -4.58 29.03 0.80
CA GLU A 177 -5.21 30.37 0.82
C GLU A 177 -5.22 30.96 2.24
N LEU A 178 -5.12 30.13 3.28
CA LEU A 178 -5.11 30.55 4.68
C LEU A 178 -3.84 31.30 5.07
N PRO A 179 -3.94 32.34 5.93
CA PRO A 179 -2.77 33.01 6.49
C PRO A 179 -2.03 32.11 7.50
N GLU A 180 -0.74 32.39 7.70
CA GLU A 180 0.07 31.75 8.73
C GLU A 180 -0.56 31.90 10.13
N GLY A 181 -0.54 30.81 10.90
CA GLY A 181 -1.21 30.69 12.21
C GLY A 181 -2.57 29.98 12.17
N MET A 182 -3.14 29.76 10.98
CA MET A 182 -4.35 28.97 10.77
C MET A 182 -4.05 27.60 10.12
N ALA A 183 -5.00 26.66 10.24
CA ALA A 183 -4.95 25.38 9.52
C ALA A 183 -6.34 24.92 9.07
N ILE A 184 -6.37 24.15 7.97
CA ILE A 184 -7.53 23.35 7.57
C ILE A 184 -7.10 21.91 7.26
N VAL A 185 -7.82 20.92 7.78
CA VAL A 185 -7.51 19.49 7.62
C VAL A 185 -8.72 18.68 7.19
N ALA A 186 -8.48 17.62 6.41
CA ALA A 186 -9.48 16.62 6.06
C ALA A 186 -9.34 15.41 7.00
N LEU A 187 -10.34 15.13 7.82
CA LEU A 187 -10.30 14.08 8.84
C LEU A 187 -11.21 12.90 8.45
N ASN A 188 -10.62 11.73 8.21
CA ASN A 188 -11.34 10.47 8.05
C ASN A 188 -11.66 9.87 9.45
N PRO A 189 -12.93 9.64 9.81
CA PRO A 189 -13.28 9.09 11.12
C PRO A 189 -12.93 7.60 11.28
N GLY A 190 -12.72 6.85 10.19
CA GLY A 190 -12.66 5.38 10.21
C GLY A 190 -14.02 4.74 9.96
N VAL A 191 -14.18 3.48 10.36
CA VAL A 191 -15.45 2.72 10.20
C VAL A 191 -16.10 2.63 11.58
N ILE A 192 -17.21 3.35 11.78
CA ILE A 192 -17.82 3.60 13.09
C ILE A 192 -19.31 3.26 13.06
N HIS A 193 -19.80 2.52 14.05
CA HIS A 193 -21.20 2.12 14.15
C HIS A 193 -22.12 3.33 14.31
N THR A 194 -22.78 3.73 13.22
CA THR A 194 -23.66 4.89 13.10
C THR A 194 -24.80 4.53 12.15
N ASP A 195 -25.93 5.24 12.20
CA ASP A 195 -27.06 5.02 11.26
C ASP A 195 -26.61 5.00 9.79
N MET A 196 -25.62 5.83 9.44
CA MET A 196 -25.03 5.92 8.10
C MET A 196 -24.25 4.65 7.74
N LEU A 197 -23.50 4.08 8.69
CA LEU A 197 -22.84 2.79 8.47
C LEU A 197 -23.87 1.66 8.39
N THR A 198 -24.89 1.68 9.25
CA THR A 198 -25.98 0.70 9.27
C THR A 198 -26.78 0.72 7.96
N SER A 199 -26.99 1.89 7.33
CA SER A 199 -27.63 1.96 6.00
C SER A 199 -26.78 1.36 4.88
N CYS A 200 -25.46 1.24 5.07
CA CYS A 200 -24.54 0.68 4.07
C CYS A 200 -24.19 -0.79 4.31
N PHE A 201 -24.06 -1.21 5.57
CA PHE A 201 -23.56 -2.52 6.01
C PHE A 201 -24.59 -3.37 6.80
N GLY A 202 -25.80 -2.86 7.01
CA GLY A 202 -26.85 -3.57 7.75
C GLY A 202 -26.45 -3.88 9.20
N THR A 203 -26.86 -5.05 9.70
CA THR A 203 -26.54 -5.52 11.06
C THR A 203 -25.04 -5.65 11.33
N SER A 204 -24.22 -5.88 10.31
CA SER A 204 -22.75 -5.94 10.43
C SER A 204 -22.09 -4.61 10.83
N ALA A 205 -22.82 -3.48 10.77
CA ALA A 205 -22.34 -2.21 11.30
C ALA A 205 -22.06 -2.26 12.81
N SER A 206 -22.75 -3.14 13.55
CA SER A 206 -22.57 -3.35 14.99
C SER A 206 -21.23 -3.99 15.41
N LEU A 207 -20.47 -4.52 14.46
CA LEU A 207 -19.14 -5.12 14.70
C LEU A 207 -18.01 -4.08 14.79
N TYR A 208 -18.31 -2.81 14.53
CA TYR A 208 -17.36 -1.71 14.54
C TYR A 208 -17.50 -0.86 15.81
N GLN A 209 -16.42 -0.15 16.19
CA GLN A 209 -16.42 0.70 17.37
C GLN A 209 -17.58 1.71 17.35
N ASP A 210 -18.15 1.98 18.51
CA ASP A 210 -19.25 2.93 18.68
C ASP A 210 -18.76 4.41 18.63
N PRO A 211 -19.68 5.37 18.47
CA PRO A 211 -19.33 6.79 18.39
C PRO A 211 -18.69 7.37 19.64
N ASP A 212 -18.99 6.88 20.84
CA ASP A 212 -18.47 7.41 22.10
C ASP A 212 -17.01 6.96 22.32
N THR A 213 -16.74 5.68 22.09
CA THR A 213 -15.37 5.10 22.06
C THR A 213 -14.49 5.77 21.00
N TRP A 214 -15.08 6.17 19.87
CA TRP A 214 -14.40 6.98 18.85
C TRP A 214 -14.14 8.42 19.32
N ALA A 215 -15.13 9.07 19.94
CA ALA A 215 -15.06 10.47 20.36
C ALA A 215 -13.89 10.74 21.32
N LEU A 216 -13.59 9.81 22.25
CA LEU A 216 -12.42 9.88 23.14
C LEU A 216 -11.11 10.18 22.40
N LYS A 217 -10.93 9.54 21.23
CA LYS A 217 -9.73 9.63 20.37
C LYS A 217 -9.82 10.83 19.46
N ALA A 218 -10.98 11.04 18.83
CA ALA A 218 -11.22 12.15 17.92
C ALA A 218 -11.07 13.51 18.62
N ALA A 219 -11.63 13.67 19.83
CA ALA A 219 -11.46 14.86 20.65
C ALA A 219 -9.99 15.12 20.97
N MET A 220 -9.25 14.10 21.45
CA MET A 220 -7.82 14.22 21.74
C MET A 220 -7.01 14.64 20.50
N MET A 221 -7.31 14.05 19.35
CA MET A 221 -6.65 14.34 18.08
C MET A 221 -6.95 15.78 17.61
N ILE A 222 -8.22 16.17 17.57
CA ILE A 222 -8.67 17.51 17.12
C ILE A 222 -8.12 18.62 18.03
N LEU A 223 -8.12 18.40 19.35
CA LEU A 223 -7.63 19.38 20.32
C LEU A 223 -6.10 19.60 20.24
N ASN A 224 -5.36 18.62 19.73
CA ASN A 224 -3.91 18.64 19.56
C ASN A 224 -3.45 19.16 18.18
N LEU A 225 -4.37 19.44 17.25
CA LEU A 225 -4.02 20.05 15.96
C LEU A 225 -3.42 21.45 16.17
N THR A 226 -2.56 21.83 15.23
CA THR A 226 -1.81 23.09 15.21
C THR A 226 -1.81 23.71 13.80
N ALA A 227 -1.26 24.92 13.66
CA ALA A 227 -1.04 25.53 12.33
C ALA A 227 -0.10 24.70 11.44
N ALA A 228 0.77 23.86 12.00
CA ALA A 228 1.68 23.01 11.25
C ALA A 228 0.98 21.84 10.54
N ASP A 229 -0.25 21.51 10.93
CA ASP A 229 -1.05 20.44 10.33
C ASP A 229 -1.83 20.92 9.08
N ASN A 230 -1.68 22.18 8.67
CA ASN A 230 -2.43 22.78 7.57
C ASN A 230 -2.30 22.00 6.25
N GLY A 231 -3.44 21.63 5.66
CA GLY A 231 -3.54 20.83 4.44
C GLY A 231 -3.44 19.31 4.65
N ALA A 232 -3.30 18.83 5.89
CA ALA A 232 -3.16 17.40 6.17
C ALA A 232 -4.45 16.59 5.93
N SER A 233 -4.26 15.34 5.48
CA SER A 233 -5.30 14.34 5.25
C SER A 233 -5.19 13.23 6.29
N LEU A 234 -5.83 13.44 7.43
CA LEU A 234 -5.66 12.64 8.64
C LEU A 234 -6.72 11.52 8.75
N THR A 235 -6.46 10.52 9.61
CA THR A 235 -7.40 9.44 9.94
C THR A 235 -7.40 9.20 11.45
N VAL A 236 -8.58 9.11 12.08
CA VAL A 236 -8.69 8.73 13.50
C VAL A 236 -8.33 7.25 13.66
N PRO A 237 -7.42 6.86 14.57
CA PRO A 237 -7.06 5.45 14.76
C PRO A 237 -8.25 4.60 15.25
N ASN A 238 -8.55 3.54 14.51
CA ASN A 238 -9.49 2.52 15.00
C ASN A 238 -8.91 1.80 16.22
N GLN A 239 -9.76 1.45 17.19
CA GLN A 239 -9.42 0.29 18.03
C GLN A 239 -9.55 -0.94 17.14
N HIS A 240 -8.45 -1.66 16.93
CA HIS A 240 -8.58 -3.08 16.64
C HIS A 240 -9.05 -3.76 17.94
N PRO A 241 -10.17 -4.51 17.92
CA PRO A 241 -10.32 -5.60 18.87
C PRO A 241 -9.12 -6.53 18.65
N GLY A 242 -8.45 -6.96 19.71
CA GLY A 242 -7.46 -8.02 19.59
C GLY A 242 -8.12 -9.25 18.95
N HIS A 243 -7.51 -9.78 17.89
CA HIS A 243 -7.93 -10.96 17.12
C HIS A 243 -9.28 -11.56 17.50
N LEU A 244 -10.38 -11.01 16.96
CA LEU A 244 -11.68 -11.64 17.10
C LEU A 244 -11.70 -12.91 16.25
N PHE A 245 -11.30 -14.03 16.85
CA PHE A 245 -11.72 -15.34 16.37
C PHE A 245 -13.25 -15.32 16.31
N VAL A 246 -13.83 -15.59 15.13
CA VAL A 246 -15.26 -15.80 15.00
C VAL A 246 -15.59 -17.16 15.61
N THR A 247 -15.74 -17.17 16.94
CA THR A 247 -16.42 -18.27 17.62
C THR A 247 -17.91 -18.08 17.36
N LEU A 248 -18.45 -18.84 16.40
CA LEU A 248 -19.89 -18.93 16.16
C LEU A 248 -20.56 -19.62 17.36
N GLU A 249 -20.91 -18.85 18.39
CA GLU A 249 -21.85 -19.29 19.42
C GLU A 249 -23.28 -19.26 18.88
N ILE A 250 -23.70 -20.36 18.26
CA ILE A 250 -25.10 -20.62 17.99
C ILE A 250 -25.75 -21.03 19.32
N PRO A 251 -26.73 -20.29 19.86
CA PRO A 251 -27.46 -20.75 21.03
C PRO A 251 -28.25 -22.02 20.67
N THR A 252 -28.21 -23.02 21.56
CA THR A 252 -28.87 -24.34 21.49
C THR A 252 -28.13 -25.50 20.77
N GLY A 253 -27.09 -26.03 21.43
CA GLY A 253 -27.05 -27.47 21.77
C GLY A 253 -26.75 -28.52 20.69
N LEU A 254 -26.41 -28.15 19.45
CA LEU A 254 -26.02 -29.10 18.39
C LEU A 254 -24.68 -28.72 17.74
N SER A 255 -23.82 -29.71 17.55
CA SER A 255 -22.44 -29.54 17.08
C SER A 255 -22.35 -29.43 15.55
N ILE A 256 -21.73 -28.35 15.06
CA ILE A 256 -21.46 -28.14 13.62
C ILE A 256 -20.58 -29.24 12.99
N LYS A 257 -19.82 -29.99 13.79
CA LYS A 257 -18.88 -31.02 13.30
C LYS A 257 -19.56 -32.19 12.56
N ASP A 258 -20.87 -32.34 12.69
CA ASP A 258 -21.62 -33.45 12.12
C ASP A 258 -22.20 -33.16 10.71
N PHE A 259 -22.06 -31.92 10.18
CA PHE A 259 -22.76 -31.51 8.95
C PHE A 259 -21.95 -30.77 7.87
N LEU A 260 -20.68 -30.39 8.08
CA LEU A 260 -19.85 -29.72 7.06
C LEU A 260 -18.42 -30.29 6.98
N PRO A 261 -17.88 -30.59 5.78
CA PRO A 261 -16.48 -31.01 5.61
C PRO A 261 -15.48 -29.89 5.98
N PRO A 262 -14.26 -30.22 6.46
CA PRO A 262 -13.30 -29.22 6.97
C PRO A 262 -12.84 -28.14 5.97
N LEU A 263 -13.06 -28.34 4.66
CA LEU A 263 -12.62 -27.45 3.59
C LEU A 263 -13.38 -26.12 3.50
N VAL A 264 -14.58 -26.01 4.09
CA VAL A 264 -15.42 -24.80 3.96
C VAL A 264 -15.05 -23.71 4.98
N LEU A 265 -14.58 -24.09 6.18
CA LEU A 265 -14.34 -23.13 7.26
C LEU A 265 -13.05 -22.31 7.08
N ASN A 266 -12.01 -22.89 6.45
CA ASN A 266 -10.71 -22.24 6.29
C ASN A 266 -10.60 -21.29 5.09
N TRP A 267 -11.64 -21.20 4.24
CA TRP A 267 -11.62 -20.35 3.05
C TRP A 267 -11.86 -18.86 3.35
N PHE A 268 -12.49 -18.54 4.49
CA PHE A 268 -12.94 -17.19 4.84
C PHE A 268 -11.86 -16.20 5.32
N VAL A 269 -10.62 -16.64 5.54
CA VAL A 269 -9.59 -15.87 6.28
C VAL A 269 -8.57 -15.15 5.37
N VAL A 270 -8.51 -15.48 4.08
CA VAL A 270 -7.31 -15.21 3.25
C VAL A 270 -7.41 -13.96 2.36
N MET A 271 -8.60 -13.43 2.05
CA MET A 271 -8.73 -12.41 1.00
C MET A 271 -8.78 -10.96 1.52
N SER A 272 -7.63 -10.28 1.38
CA SER A 272 -7.50 -8.82 1.55
C SER A 272 -6.70 -8.15 0.43
N SER A 273 -7.00 -8.48 -0.83
CA SER A 273 -6.66 -7.58 -1.96
C SER A 273 -7.70 -7.54 -3.08
N ALA A 274 -8.20 -6.33 -3.36
CA ALA A 274 -8.84 -5.81 -4.58
C ALA A 274 -10.01 -6.53 -5.31
N TYR A 275 -10.30 -7.81 -5.13
CA TYR A 275 -11.27 -8.55 -5.98
C TYR A 275 -12.20 -9.51 -5.23
N GLU A 276 -13.20 -9.02 -4.47
CA GLU A 276 -14.26 -9.95 -3.99
C GLU A 276 -15.66 -9.40 -3.61
N TYR A 277 -16.05 -8.20 -4.04
CA TYR A 277 -17.31 -7.61 -3.55
C TYR A 277 -18.59 -8.43 -3.90
N LYS A 278 -18.61 -9.16 -5.03
CA LYS A 278 -19.83 -9.83 -5.51
C LYS A 278 -20.16 -11.16 -4.81
N LEU A 279 -19.15 -12.01 -4.56
CA LEU A 279 -19.36 -13.30 -3.89
C LEU A 279 -19.85 -13.11 -2.44
N ILE A 280 -19.27 -12.13 -1.75
CA ILE A 280 -19.68 -11.72 -0.40
C ILE A 280 -21.12 -11.19 -0.42
N THR A 281 -21.49 -10.33 -1.38
CA THR A 281 -22.85 -9.77 -1.48
C THR A 281 -23.92 -10.86 -1.70
N ASP A 282 -23.65 -11.84 -2.58
CA ASP A 282 -24.61 -12.91 -2.89
C ASP A 282 -24.77 -13.91 -1.72
N LEU A 283 -23.70 -14.17 -0.96
CA LEU A 283 -23.79 -14.94 0.29
C LEU A 283 -24.52 -14.17 1.40
N GLN A 284 -24.35 -12.85 1.47
CA GLN A 284 -25.04 -12.01 2.46
C GLN A 284 -26.56 -11.99 2.26
N GLN A 285 -27.04 -11.99 1.01
CA GLN A 285 -28.48 -12.12 0.70
C GLN A 285 -29.07 -13.46 1.17
N LEU A 286 -28.27 -14.53 1.13
CA LEU A 286 -28.66 -15.87 1.61
C LEU A 286 -28.77 -15.95 3.13
N VAL A 287 -27.90 -15.25 3.86
CA VAL A 287 -27.97 -15.15 5.33
C VAL A 287 -29.22 -14.37 5.75
N ASN A 288 -29.53 -13.25 5.07
CA ASN A 288 -30.72 -12.45 5.36
C ASN A 288 -32.04 -13.21 5.15
N PHE A 289 -32.07 -14.27 4.33
CA PHE A 289 -33.25 -15.13 4.16
C PHE A 289 -33.54 -16.01 5.40
N MET A 290 -32.54 -16.23 6.26
CA MET A 290 -32.72 -17.03 7.49
C MET A 290 -33.46 -16.29 8.61
N ASP A 291 -33.58 -14.95 8.56
CA ASP A 291 -34.17 -14.13 9.63
C ASP A 291 -35.68 -13.86 9.52
N GLY A 292 -36.40 -14.56 8.62
CA GLY A 292 -37.86 -14.45 8.47
C GLY A 292 -38.69 -15.03 9.65
N THR A 293 -39.99 -15.23 9.42
CA THR A 293 -40.92 -15.86 10.38
C THR A 293 -41.51 -17.15 9.78
N GLY A 294 -41.31 -18.30 10.45
CA GLY A 294 -41.60 -19.65 9.92
C GLY A 294 -40.76 -20.76 10.60
N ASP A 295 -41.02 -22.04 10.32
CA ASP A 295 -40.35 -23.17 11.00
C ASP A 295 -38.82 -23.19 10.78
N LYS A 296 -38.07 -23.31 11.88
CA LYS A 296 -36.60 -23.40 11.88
C LYS A 296 -36.10 -24.65 11.14
N ARG A 297 -36.82 -25.77 11.19
CA ARG A 297 -36.38 -27.03 10.58
C ARG A 297 -36.55 -27.02 9.06
N GLU A 298 -37.56 -26.30 8.58
CA GLU A 298 -37.80 -26.05 7.17
C GLU A 298 -36.83 -24.99 6.63
N ARG A 299 -36.57 -23.91 7.39
CA ARG A 299 -35.52 -22.93 7.06
C ARG A 299 -34.12 -23.54 6.94
N ALA A 300 -33.72 -24.44 7.83
CA ALA A 300 -32.42 -25.11 7.73
C ALA A 300 -32.31 -25.96 6.45
N LYS A 301 -33.38 -26.68 6.06
CA LYS A 301 -33.44 -27.44 4.80
C LYS A 301 -33.41 -26.52 3.58
N ASN A 302 -34.18 -25.44 3.60
CA ASN A 302 -34.23 -24.47 2.51
C ASN A 302 -32.93 -23.69 2.37
N PHE A 303 -32.27 -23.31 3.47
CA PHE A 303 -30.94 -22.70 3.45
C PHE A 303 -29.89 -23.65 2.88
N VAL A 304 -29.87 -24.92 3.29
CA VAL A 304 -28.95 -25.92 2.69
C VAL A 304 -29.25 -26.12 1.20
N ALA A 305 -30.52 -26.23 0.80
CA ALA A 305 -30.90 -26.35 -0.60
C ALA A 305 -30.53 -25.10 -1.43
N MET A 306 -30.75 -23.91 -0.89
CA MET A 306 -30.59 -22.62 -1.57
C MET A 306 -29.13 -22.15 -1.59
N ALA A 307 -28.36 -22.41 -0.52
CA ALA A 307 -26.90 -22.34 -0.53
C ALA A 307 -26.32 -23.36 -1.53
N THR A 308 -26.89 -24.56 -1.65
CA THR A 308 -26.51 -25.50 -2.71
C THR A 308 -26.92 -25.00 -4.12
N VAL A 309 -28.00 -24.22 -4.26
CA VAL A 309 -28.40 -23.59 -5.54
C VAL A 309 -27.52 -22.40 -5.93
N VAL A 310 -27.08 -21.57 -4.96
CA VAL A 310 -26.14 -20.46 -5.21
C VAL A 310 -24.72 -21.01 -5.44
N MET A 311 -24.28 -21.96 -4.60
CA MET A 311 -23.03 -22.69 -4.82
C MET A 311 -23.06 -23.49 -6.13
N SER A 312 -24.21 -23.95 -6.65
CA SER A 312 -24.30 -24.59 -7.97
C SER A 312 -24.59 -23.65 -9.15
N HIS A 313 -24.94 -22.38 -8.89
CA HIS A 313 -24.87 -21.32 -9.91
C HIS A 313 -23.41 -20.91 -10.15
N TYR A 314 -22.61 -20.80 -9.08
CA TYR A 314 -21.18 -20.51 -9.17
C TYR A 314 -20.31 -21.75 -9.43
N CYS A 315 -20.78 -22.95 -9.06
CA CYS A 315 -20.19 -24.25 -9.38
C CYS A 315 -21.20 -25.16 -10.10
N LYS A 316 -21.59 -24.80 -11.34
CA LYS A 316 -22.16 -25.79 -12.26
C LYS A 316 -21.03 -26.46 -13.04
N PRO A 317 -20.79 -27.77 -12.87
CA PRO A 317 -19.73 -28.47 -13.59
C PRO A 317 -20.13 -28.68 -15.06
N SER A 318 -19.10 -28.74 -15.92
CA SER A 318 -19.20 -29.46 -17.21
C SER A 318 -19.63 -30.92 -16.92
N PRO A 319 -20.45 -31.58 -17.77
CA PRO A 319 -21.07 -32.87 -17.45
C PRO A 319 -20.08 -34.05 -17.55
N PHE A 320 -19.07 -34.06 -16.68
CA PHE A 320 -17.98 -35.03 -16.62
C PHE A 320 -17.49 -35.19 -15.17
N LEU A 321 -18.07 -36.17 -14.46
CA LEU A 321 -17.45 -37.11 -13.49
C LEU A 321 -18.54 -37.65 -12.54
N GLY A 322 -18.57 -38.97 -12.37
CA GLY A 322 -19.63 -39.70 -11.67
C GLY A 322 -19.46 -39.80 -10.15
N GLN A 323 -20.41 -40.50 -9.52
CA GLN A 323 -20.48 -40.70 -8.07
C GLN A 323 -19.28 -41.50 -7.52
N PHE A 324 -18.77 -41.10 -6.36
CA PHE A 324 -17.84 -41.89 -5.55
C PHE A 324 -18.57 -42.58 -4.39
N PRO A 325 -18.16 -43.81 -4.00
CA PRO A 325 -18.83 -44.59 -2.97
C PRO A 325 -18.38 -44.23 -1.54
N SER A 326 -19.24 -44.53 -0.58
CA SER A 326 -19.00 -44.35 0.85
C SER A 326 -18.29 -45.55 1.48
N HIS A 327 -17.19 -45.32 2.23
CA HIS A 327 -16.86 -46.01 3.48
C HIS A 327 -15.53 -45.47 4.04
N PHE A 328 -15.51 -44.97 5.27
CA PHE A 328 -14.61 -45.38 6.36
C PHE A 328 -14.95 -44.57 7.63
N ALA A 329 -14.79 -45.18 8.81
CA ALA A 329 -15.29 -44.63 10.06
C ALA A 329 -14.28 -44.77 11.22
N LYS A 330 -14.38 -43.84 12.19
CA LYS A 330 -13.92 -43.90 13.59
C LYS A 330 -12.44 -44.23 13.87
N SER A 331 -11.77 -43.30 14.55
CA SER A 331 -11.18 -43.58 15.86
C SER A 331 -11.14 -42.30 16.72
N SER A 332 -10.85 -42.45 18.02
CA SER A 332 -11.00 -41.38 19.02
C SER A 332 -9.87 -41.39 20.03
N SER A 333 -9.36 -40.21 20.39
CA SER A 333 -8.79 -39.95 21.71
C SER A 333 -8.72 -38.45 22.00
N ARG A 334 -9.01 -38.08 23.26
CA ARG A 334 -8.75 -36.74 23.82
C ARG A 334 -7.49 -36.84 24.67
N GLN A 335 -6.63 -35.83 24.62
CA GLN A 335 -5.76 -35.48 25.75
C GLN A 335 -5.75 -33.95 25.90
N VAL A 336 -5.80 -33.52 27.16
CA VAL A 336 -5.74 -32.12 27.59
C VAL A 336 -4.32 -31.85 28.05
N VAL A 337 -3.77 -30.70 27.64
CA VAL A 337 -2.50 -30.19 28.17
C VAL A 337 -2.73 -28.74 28.58
N GLU A 338 -2.66 -28.49 29.89
CA GLU A 338 -2.59 -27.13 30.43
C GLU A 338 -1.19 -26.56 30.18
N THR A 339 -1.09 -25.27 29.88
CA THR A 339 0.18 -24.54 29.93
C THR A 339 -0.05 -23.16 30.53
N ALA A 340 0.78 -22.79 31.49
CA ALA A 340 0.61 -21.59 32.30
C ALA A 340 0.87 -20.30 31.50
N VAL A 341 0.04 -19.28 31.75
CA VAL A 341 0.23 -17.93 31.19
C VAL A 341 1.21 -17.17 32.06
N GLN A 342 2.34 -16.76 31.49
CA GLN A 342 3.27 -15.81 32.12
C GLN A 342 3.05 -14.43 31.50
N GLU A 343 2.46 -13.51 32.27
CA GLU A 343 2.18 -12.15 31.81
C GLU A 343 3.46 -11.38 31.49
N SER A 344 3.57 -10.87 30.26
CA SER A 344 4.61 -9.92 29.86
C SER A 344 4.02 -8.52 29.74
N LYS A 345 4.42 -7.62 30.65
CA LYS A 345 4.03 -6.21 30.62
C LYS A 345 4.60 -5.51 29.38
N ILE A 346 3.72 -4.99 28.53
CA ILE A 346 4.10 -4.05 27.47
C ILE A 346 4.14 -2.64 28.06
N SER A 347 5.32 -2.04 28.12
CA SER A 347 5.51 -0.64 28.52
C SER A 347 5.32 0.30 27.32
N ALA A 348 4.39 1.25 27.43
CA ALA A 348 4.16 2.25 26.40
C ALA A 348 5.27 3.31 26.39
N LEU A 349 6.13 3.29 25.36
CA LEU A 349 7.35 4.12 25.25
C LEU A 349 7.19 5.40 24.39
N PHE A 350 6.00 5.71 23.89
CA PHE A 350 5.77 6.75 22.86
C PHE A 350 5.72 8.21 23.34
N TRP A 351 6.24 8.54 24.53
CA TRP A 351 6.15 9.88 25.13
C TRP A 351 7.51 10.42 25.58
N GLY A 352 8.47 10.46 24.66
CA GLY A 352 9.72 11.21 24.82
C GLY A 352 9.57 12.68 24.41
N SER A 353 10.41 13.55 24.98
CA SER A 353 10.47 14.97 24.59
C SER A 353 10.92 15.15 23.14
N LYS A 354 10.12 15.84 22.31
CA LYS A 354 10.51 16.18 20.93
C LYS A 354 11.84 16.94 20.91
N LYS A 355 12.85 16.41 20.21
CA LYS A 355 14.09 17.15 19.93
C LYS A 355 13.82 18.16 18.80
N SER A 356 14.37 19.37 18.93
CA SER A 356 14.39 20.36 17.84
C SER A 356 15.35 19.92 16.72
N VAL A 357 14.95 20.11 15.47
CA VAL A 357 15.71 19.66 14.29
C VAL A 357 16.24 20.87 13.52
N GLU A 358 17.56 21.06 13.55
CA GLU A 358 18.26 21.99 12.66
C GLU A 358 18.61 21.32 11.33
N PRO A 359 18.57 22.04 10.19
CA PRO A 359 19.04 21.52 8.92
C PRO A 359 20.58 21.54 8.85
N LYS A 360 21.19 20.38 8.60
CA LYS A 360 22.61 20.25 8.23
C LYS A 360 22.75 20.03 6.74
N GLU A 361 23.71 20.71 6.11
CA GLU A 361 24.21 20.32 4.78
C GLU A 361 25.05 19.04 4.91
N LEU A 362 24.83 18.08 3.99
CA LEU A 362 25.57 16.81 3.98
C LEU A 362 26.81 16.93 3.09
N ASN A 363 28.00 16.80 3.68
CA ASN A 363 29.22 16.55 2.94
C ASN A 363 29.55 15.04 2.94
N VAL A 364 29.48 14.42 1.77
CA VAL A 364 29.52 12.96 1.58
C VAL A 364 30.90 12.51 1.09
N SER A 365 31.95 12.82 1.85
CA SER A 365 33.27 12.18 1.68
C SER A 365 33.36 10.82 2.39
N LEU A 366 34.11 9.88 1.81
CA LEU A 366 34.70 8.73 2.49
C LEU A 366 36.12 9.11 2.99
N GLN A 367 36.68 8.29 3.87
CA GLN A 367 38.11 8.31 4.21
C GLN A 367 38.80 7.13 3.54
N ASP A 368 40.04 7.32 3.08
CA ASP A 368 40.85 6.22 2.55
C ASP A 368 41.16 5.19 3.65
N SER A 369 40.89 3.91 3.36
CA SER A 369 40.94 2.83 4.34
C SER A 369 42.09 1.87 4.06
N ILE A 370 43.24 2.11 4.69
CA ILE A 370 44.43 1.26 4.54
C ILE A 370 44.24 -0.07 5.30
N LEU A 371 44.17 -1.20 4.59
CA LEU A 371 44.16 -2.54 5.19
C LEU A 371 45.57 -2.99 5.58
N THR A 372 46.07 -2.49 6.72
CA THR A 372 47.35 -2.92 7.29
C THR A 372 47.27 -4.34 7.89
N GLY A 373 47.22 -5.37 7.02
CA GLY A 373 47.19 -6.77 7.43
C GLY A 373 47.39 -7.80 6.31
N SER A 374 47.06 -7.45 5.07
CA SER A 374 47.16 -8.35 3.89
C SER A 374 48.08 -7.84 2.77
N GLY A 375 48.69 -6.66 2.93
CA GLY A 375 49.61 -6.10 1.93
C GLY A 375 48.91 -5.56 0.68
N LEU A 376 47.70 -5.03 0.84
CA LEU A 376 46.89 -4.44 -0.23
C LEU A 376 46.31 -3.11 0.27
N GLU A 377 46.75 -1.99 -0.30
CA GLU A 377 46.14 -0.70 -0.05
C GLU A 377 44.91 -0.52 -0.97
N ILE A 378 43.77 -0.12 -0.38
CA ILE A 378 42.49 0.03 -1.09
C ILE A 378 42.02 1.47 -0.92
N SER A 379 41.84 2.17 -2.04
CA SER A 379 41.17 3.47 -2.05
C SER A 379 39.67 3.29 -2.25
N LEU A 380 38.87 4.12 -1.57
CA LEU A 380 37.42 4.11 -1.66
C LEU A 380 36.90 5.49 -2.05
N SER A 381 36.24 5.58 -3.20
CA SER A 381 35.64 6.82 -3.69
C SER A 381 34.12 6.70 -3.82
N ILE A 382 33.45 7.86 -3.76
CA ILE A 382 32.05 7.98 -4.15
C ILE A 382 31.99 8.77 -5.45
N ILE A 383 31.39 8.18 -6.48
CA ILE A 383 31.15 8.83 -7.76
C ILE A 383 29.71 9.37 -7.82
N SER A 384 29.55 10.51 -8.49
CA SER A 384 28.27 11.22 -8.63
C SER A 384 27.43 10.77 -9.84
N SER A 385 28.05 10.06 -10.78
CA SER A 385 27.41 9.32 -11.86
C SER A 385 28.20 8.07 -12.20
N ILE A 386 27.53 7.02 -12.67
CA ILE A 386 28.17 5.80 -13.18
C ILE A 386 29.09 6.05 -14.38
N SER A 387 28.94 7.18 -15.10
CA SER A 387 29.84 7.56 -16.20
C SER A 387 31.29 7.84 -15.76
N GLU A 388 31.54 8.01 -14.45
CA GLU A 388 32.88 8.20 -13.89
C GLU A 388 33.70 6.89 -13.79
N VAL A 389 33.08 5.73 -14.07
CA VAL A 389 33.75 4.42 -14.18
C VAL A 389 33.51 3.83 -15.57
N SER A 390 34.51 3.13 -16.12
CA SER A 390 34.36 2.50 -17.44
C SER A 390 33.36 1.35 -17.39
N SER A 391 32.60 1.16 -18.47
CA SER A 391 31.65 0.05 -18.58
C SER A 391 32.34 -1.31 -18.42
N ASN A 392 33.55 -1.45 -18.97
CA ASN A 392 34.33 -2.68 -18.90
C ASN A 392 34.66 -3.07 -17.45
N GLU A 393 35.08 -2.12 -16.62
CA GLU A 393 35.42 -2.37 -15.22
C GLU A 393 34.18 -2.65 -14.36
N TRP A 394 33.12 -1.86 -14.53
CA TRP A 394 31.86 -2.05 -13.81
C TRP A 394 31.22 -3.40 -14.14
N ASP A 395 31.12 -3.73 -15.44
CA ASP A 395 30.52 -4.99 -15.88
C ASP A 395 31.40 -6.20 -15.55
N ALA A 396 32.72 -6.01 -15.44
CA ALA A 396 33.64 -7.02 -14.90
C ALA A 396 33.42 -7.27 -13.40
N CYS A 397 33.08 -6.26 -12.59
CA CYS A 397 32.62 -6.47 -11.21
C CYS A 397 31.29 -7.24 -11.16
N ASN A 398 30.32 -6.91 -12.03
CA ASN A 398 29.04 -7.62 -12.11
C ASN A 398 29.24 -9.10 -12.49
N LEU A 399 30.01 -9.38 -13.54
CA LEU A 399 30.27 -10.73 -14.03
C LEU A 399 30.97 -11.62 -12.99
N ASP A 400 31.98 -11.10 -12.28
CA ASP A 400 32.64 -11.84 -11.19
C ASP A 400 31.73 -11.98 -9.95
N ALA A 401 30.83 -11.02 -9.72
CA ALA A 401 29.89 -11.08 -8.60
C ALA A 401 28.84 -12.19 -8.79
N THR A 402 28.29 -12.33 -10.00
CA THR A 402 27.23 -13.31 -10.32
C THR A 402 27.73 -14.64 -10.89
N GLY A 403 28.88 -14.64 -11.57
CA GLY A 403 29.23 -15.65 -12.57
C GLY A 403 28.46 -15.45 -13.89
N PRO A 404 28.90 -16.09 -15.00
CA PRO A 404 28.25 -15.96 -16.30
C PRO A 404 26.82 -16.53 -16.31
N ASP A 405 26.60 -17.70 -15.68
CA ASP A 405 25.30 -18.39 -15.70
C ASP A 405 24.18 -17.57 -15.04
N LYS A 406 24.51 -16.76 -14.03
CA LYS A 406 23.54 -15.93 -13.28
C LYS A 406 23.70 -14.44 -13.54
N PHE A 407 24.33 -14.08 -14.66
CA PHE A 407 24.54 -12.70 -15.07
C PHE A 407 23.24 -11.89 -15.02
N ASN A 408 23.25 -10.82 -14.24
CA ASN A 408 22.09 -9.94 -14.09
C ASN A 408 22.29 -8.67 -14.94
N PRO A 409 21.48 -8.48 -16.01
CA PRO A 409 21.66 -7.39 -16.97
C PRO A 409 21.29 -6.02 -16.37
N PHE A 410 20.54 -5.98 -15.27
CA PHE A 410 20.12 -4.74 -14.60
C PHE A 410 21.19 -4.13 -13.69
N LEU A 411 22.26 -4.89 -13.41
CA LEU A 411 23.43 -4.40 -12.67
C LEU A 411 24.55 -3.91 -13.60
N THR A 412 24.31 -3.90 -14.91
CA THR A 412 25.28 -3.43 -15.91
C THR A 412 25.39 -1.92 -15.95
N HIS A 413 26.55 -1.45 -16.40
CA HIS A 413 26.78 -0.05 -16.75
C HIS A 413 25.76 0.43 -17.79
N ALA A 414 25.48 -0.40 -18.80
CA ALA A 414 24.50 -0.11 -19.85
C ALA A 414 23.09 0.20 -19.30
N PHE A 415 22.60 -0.60 -18.35
CA PHE A 415 21.28 -0.38 -17.75
C PHE A 415 21.24 0.83 -16.82
N LEU A 416 22.22 0.95 -15.93
CA LEU A 416 22.27 2.01 -14.91
C LEU A 416 22.54 3.39 -15.54
N SER A 417 23.48 3.48 -16.48
CA SER A 417 23.71 4.73 -17.25
C SER A 417 22.48 5.15 -18.06
N SER A 418 21.69 4.20 -18.58
CA SER A 418 20.43 4.50 -19.25
C SER A 418 19.42 5.18 -18.33
N LEU A 419 19.42 4.88 -17.02
CA LEU A 419 18.56 5.54 -16.03
C LEU A 419 19.03 6.96 -15.68
N GLU A 420 20.34 7.18 -15.56
CA GLU A 420 20.94 8.48 -15.23
C GLU A 420 20.87 9.46 -16.40
N GLU A 421 21.40 9.09 -17.57
CA GLU A 421 21.44 9.95 -18.76
C GLU A 421 20.05 10.36 -19.23
N SER A 422 19.07 9.47 -19.11
CA SER A 422 17.67 9.74 -19.45
C SER A 422 16.93 10.59 -18.41
N ARG A 423 17.62 11.01 -17.34
CA ARG A 423 17.08 11.76 -16.19
C ARG A 423 15.96 11.03 -15.44
N SER A 424 15.92 9.70 -15.51
CA SER A 424 14.94 8.87 -14.79
C SER A 424 15.35 8.71 -13.31
N ALA A 425 16.61 8.36 -13.06
CA ALA A 425 17.18 8.23 -11.71
C ALA A 425 18.24 9.31 -11.46
N VAL A 426 17.80 10.52 -11.08
CA VAL A 426 18.67 11.68 -10.82
C VAL A 426 18.22 12.43 -9.56
N LYS A 427 19.04 13.37 -9.09
CA LYS A 427 18.79 14.17 -7.88
C LYS A 427 17.41 14.85 -7.89
N GLU A 428 17.00 15.36 -9.05
CA GLU A 428 15.73 16.06 -9.27
C GLU A 428 14.52 15.12 -9.19
N THR A 429 14.68 13.83 -9.52
CA THR A 429 13.66 12.79 -9.31
C THR A 429 13.79 12.10 -7.93
N GLY A 430 14.57 12.68 -7.02
CA GLY A 430 14.80 12.14 -5.68
C GLY A 430 15.68 10.89 -5.61
N TRP A 431 16.47 10.65 -6.67
CA TRP A 431 17.40 9.53 -6.86
C TRP A 431 18.81 10.07 -7.14
N MET A 432 19.45 10.72 -6.17
CA MET A 432 20.80 11.25 -6.38
C MET A 432 21.80 10.09 -6.41
N PRO A 433 22.53 9.84 -7.52
CA PRO A 433 23.53 8.77 -7.56
C PRO A 433 24.69 9.08 -6.61
N SER A 434 25.27 8.04 -6.01
CA SER A 434 26.34 8.13 -5.02
C SER A 434 27.06 6.79 -4.94
N HIS A 435 27.45 6.22 -6.08
CA HIS A 435 27.98 4.86 -6.14
C HIS A 435 29.35 4.78 -5.46
N ILE A 436 29.64 3.66 -4.78
CA ILE A 436 30.96 3.42 -4.19
C ILE A 436 31.81 2.67 -5.21
N VAL A 437 33.07 3.06 -5.33
CA VAL A 437 34.10 2.38 -6.12
C VAL A 437 35.28 2.08 -5.21
N ALA A 438 35.74 0.83 -5.21
CA ALA A 438 36.97 0.41 -4.55
C ALA A 438 38.05 0.11 -5.60
N LYS A 439 39.25 0.65 -5.40
CA LYS A 439 40.39 0.47 -6.31
C LYS A 439 41.66 0.03 -5.58
N ASP A 440 42.56 -0.64 -6.30
CA ASP A 440 43.92 -0.93 -5.83
C ASP A 440 44.90 0.23 -6.05
N GLU A 441 46.12 0.05 -5.56
CA GLU A 441 47.29 0.96 -5.73
C GLU A 441 47.62 1.31 -7.19
N THR A 442 47.15 0.50 -8.15
CA THR A 442 47.35 0.68 -9.59
C THR A 442 46.11 1.21 -10.31
N ASP A 443 45.13 1.73 -9.57
CA ASP A 443 43.88 2.34 -10.03
C ASP A 443 42.88 1.36 -10.69
N ASN A 444 43.11 0.03 -10.61
CA ASN A 444 42.14 -0.96 -11.11
C ASN A 444 40.92 -1.03 -10.19
N VAL A 445 39.71 -1.06 -10.75
CA VAL A 445 38.49 -1.29 -9.97
C VAL A 445 38.41 -2.74 -9.45
N LEU A 446 38.40 -2.87 -8.12
CA LEU A 446 38.25 -4.14 -7.40
C LEU A 446 36.79 -4.42 -7.00
N GLY A 447 35.97 -3.40 -6.84
CA GLY A 447 34.55 -3.56 -6.51
C GLY A 447 33.73 -2.28 -6.64
N VAL A 448 32.42 -2.43 -6.85
CA VAL A 448 31.47 -1.33 -7.02
C VAL A 448 30.14 -1.59 -6.30
N VAL A 449 29.44 -0.51 -5.94
CA VAL A 449 28.13 -0.57 -5.26
C VAL A 449 27.15 0.44 -5.89
N PRO A 450 26.06 0.01 -6.56
CA PRO A 450 25.01 0.90 -7.04
C PRO A 450 24.20 1.49 -5.87
N LEU A 451 24.67 2.64 -5.38
CA LEU A 451 24.12 3.36 -4.24
C LEU A 451 23.52 4.71 -4.66
N TYR A 452 22.37 5.06 -4.06
CA TYR A 452 21.65 6.32 -4.29
C TYR A 452 21.25 6.97 -2.96
N LEU A 453 21.36 8.30 -2.86
CA LEU A 453 20.78 9.09 -1.78
C LEU A 453 19.33 9.47 -2.17
N LYS A 454 18.37 9.06 -1.33
CA LYS A 454 16.93 9.16 -1.60
C LYS A 454 16.26 10.23 -0.74
N SER A 455 15.43 11.06 -1.36
CA SER A 455 14.53 12.01 -0.68
C SER A 455 13.12 11.47 -0.43
N HIS A 456 12.81 10.27 -0.92
CA HIS A 456 11.53 9.57 -0.78
C HIS A 456 11.68 8.07 -1.08
N SER A 457 10.70 7.25 -0.68
CA SER A 457 10.70 5.79 -0.92
C SER A 457 10.11 5.33 -2.28
N TYR A 458 9.53 6.22 -3.09
CA TYR A 458 9.00 5.81 -4.41
C TYR A 458 10.09 5.20 -5.32
N GLY A 459 9.75 4.05 -5.91
CA GLY A 459 10.55 3.34 -6.92
C GLY A 459 11.47 2.23 -6.39
N GLU A 460 11.55 1.98 -5.08
CA GLU A 460 12.46 0.97 -4.49
C GLU A 460 11.82 -0.42 -4.27
N PHE A 461 10.49 -0.53 -4.42
CA PHE A 461 9.69 -1.77 -4.35
C PHE A 461 9.73 -2.59 -3.04
N VAL A 462 10.44 -2.12 -2.01
CA VAL A 462 10.33 -2.61 -0.63
C VAL A 462 9.76 -1.48 0.22
N PHE A 463 8.43 -1.40 0.29
CA PHE A 463 7.76 -0.25 0.88
C PHE A 463 8.06 -0.09 2.38
N ASP A 464 8.57 1.08 2.75
CA ASP A 464 8.87 1.49 4.12
C ASP A 464 8.20 2.82 4.51
N HIS A 465 7.19 3.28 3.75
CA HIS A 465 6.44 4.52 4.04
C HIS A 465 5.89 4.55 5.48
N SER A 466 5.40 3.41 5.99
CA SER A 466 4.96 3.29 7.38
C SER A 466 6.09 3.42 8.41
N TRP A 467 7.32 3.07 8.04
CA TRP A 467 8.51 3.32 8.86
C TRP A 467 8.90 4.80 8.81
N ALA A 468 8.84 5.42 7.63
CA ALA A 468 9.04 6.86 7.49
C ALA A 468 8.06 7.66 8.36
N ASP A 469 6.77 7.36 8.26
CA ASP A 469 5.71 7.98 9.07
C ASP A 469 5.95 7.75 10.58
N ALA A 470 6.33 6.54 10.98
CA ALA A 470 6.68 6.25 12.38
C ALA A 470 7.92 7.03 12.86
N TYR A 471 8.93 7.21 12.02
CA TYR A 471 10.15 7.96 12.31
C TYR A 471 9.88 9.47 12.46
N TYR A 472 9.01 10.03 11.61
CA TYR A 472 8.51 11.40 11.75
C TYR A 472 7.69 11.60 13.03
N ASN A 473 6.82 10.64 13.38
CA ASN A 473 6.09 10.64 14.65
C ASN A 473 7.03 10.52 15.87
N PHE A 474 8.19 9.87 15.72
CA PHE A 474 9.26 9.83 16.72
C PHE A 474 10.04 11.16 16.84
N GLY A 475 9.79 12.13 15.96
CA GLY A 475 10.40 13.47 15.98
C GLY A 475 11.67 13.61 15.16
N SER A 476 12.04 12.62 14.35
CA SER A 476 13.26 12.60 13.53
C SER A 476 12.92 12.63 12.03
N ARG A 477 13.85 13.10 11.19
CA ARG A 477 13.64 13.09 9.72
C ARG A 477 14.07 11.74 9.12
N TYR A 478 13.14 11.07 8.43
CA TYR A 478 13.46 9.80 7.75
C TYR A 478 14.24 9.99 6.43
N TYR A 479 14.09 11.14 5.78
CA TYR A 479 14.87 11.48 4.58
C TYR A 479 15.88 12.61 4.87
N PRO A 480 17.06 12.60 4.23
CA PRO A 480 17.49 11.61 3.23
C PRO A 480 17.85 10.25 3.85
N LYS A 481 17.75 9.19 3.04
CA LYS A 481 18.21 7.82 3.35
C LYS A 481 19.10 7.30 2.22
N PHE A 482 20.00 6.35 2.51
CA PHE A 482 20.75 5.65 1.48
C PHE A 482 20.01 4.39 1.00
N GLN A 483 20.04 4.15 -0.31
CA GLN A 483 19.36 3.05 -0.97
C GLN A 483 20.31 2.38 -1.97
N CYS A 484 20.72 1.15 -1.67
CA CYS A 484 21.49 0.30 -2.56
C CYS A 484 20.54 -0.67 -3.28
N CYS A 485 20.26 -0.38 -4.56
CA CYS A 485 19.36 -1.17 -5.40
C CYS A 485 19.54 -0.84 -6.88
N VAL A 486 18.82 -1.57 -7.72
CA VAL A 486 18.53 -1.14 -9.09
C VAL A 486 17.29 -0.23 -9.06
N PRO A 487 17.34 1.02 -9.55
CA PRO A 487 16.17 1.91 -9.54
C PRO A 487 15.00 1.35 -10.34
N PHE A 488 13.79 1.60 -9.84
CA PHE A 488 12.50 1.26 -10.45
C PHE A 488 12.29 -0.23 -10.79
N THR A 489 13.17 -1.13 -10.31
CA THR A 489 13.26 -2.51 -10.79
C THR A 489 13.52 -3.48 -9.64
N PRO A 490 12.53 -4.31 -9.25
CA PRO A 490 12.66 -5.24 -8.13
C PRO A 490 13.39 -6.55 -8.51
N VAL A 491 14.61 -6.45 -9.06
CA VAL A 491 15.45 -7.59 -9.45
C VAL A 491 16.17 -8.23 -8.27
N THR A 492 16.14 -9.55 -8.16
CA THR A 492 17.08 -10.24 -7.26
C THR A 492 18.47 -10.30 -7.88
N GLY A 493 19.51 -9.95 -7.12
CA GLY A 493 20.91 -10.02 -7.56
C GLY A 493 21.86 -9.45 -6.50
N PRO A 494 23.18 -9.58 -6.66
CA PRO A 494 24.12 -8.99 -5.72
C PRO A 494 23.98 -7.46 -5.68
N ARG A 495 24.40 -6.84 -4.57
CA ARG A 495 24.39 -5.38 -4.39
C ARG A 495 25.77 -4.81 -4.10
N ILE A 496 26.66 -5.62 -3.55
CA ILE A 496 28.07 -5.31 -3.40
C ILE A 496 28.82 -6.17 -4.42
N LEU A 497 29.25 -5.56 -5.52
CA LEU A 497 29.82 -6.26 -6.68
C LEU A 497 31.35 -6.29 -6.54
N VAL A 498 31.93 -7.46 -6.29
CA VAL A 498 33.36 -7.62 -5.98
C VAL A 498 34.01 -8.55 -7.00
N ARG A 499 35.18 -8.13 -7.52
CA ARG A 499 36.02 -8.94 -8.43
C ARG A 499 36.47 -10.25 -7.75
N ASN A 500 36.81 -11.25 -8.55
CA ASN A 500 37.21 -12.57 -8.09
C ASN A 500 38.69 -12.60 -7.68
N THR A 501 38.99 -11.91 -6.58
CA THR A 501 40.33 -11.78 -6.00
C THR A 501 40.52 -12.68 -4.77
N PRO A 502 41.77 -13.06 -4.39
CA PRO A 502 42.03 -13.84 -3.17
C PRO A 502 41.50 -13.21 -1.86
N PHE A 503 41.31 -11.89 -1.86
CA PHE A 503 40.83 -11.09 -0.72
C PHE A 503 39.35 -10.66 -0.87
N ARG A 504 38.57 -11.31 -1.75
CA ARG A 504 37.18 -10.93 -2.09
C ARG A 504 36.28 -10.72 -0.86
N ASP A 505 36.35 -11.61 0.14
CA ASP A 505 35.52 -11.49 1.35
C ASP A 505 35.99 -10.33 2.26
N GLN A 506 37.29 -10.01 2.29
CA GLN A 506 37.83 -8.85 3.01
C GLN A 506 37.36 -7.53 2.35
N LEU A 507 37.37 -7.48 1.02
CA LEU A 507 36.89 -6.31 0.27
C LEU A 507 35.36 -6.14 0.38
N PHE A 508 34.60 -7.23 0.40
CA PHE A 508 33.17 -7.16 0.74
C PHE A 508 32.96 -6.53 2.13
N ASP A 509 33.73 -6.97 3.13
CA ASP A 509 33.66 -6.42 4.49
C ASP A 509 34.03 -4.93 4.57
N VAL A 510 35.06 -4.48 3.83
CA VAL A 510 35.43 -3.06 3.70
C VAL A 510 34.29 -2.25 3.07
N LEU A 511 33.69 -2.73 1.98
CA LEU A 511 32.56 -2.06 1.32
C LEU A 511 31.32 -1.98 2.23
N VAL A 512 31.06 -3.01 3.06
CA VAL A 512 29.99 -2.97 4.07
C VAL A 512 30.32 -1.96 5.19
N SER A 513 31.57 -1.82 5.61
CA SER A 513 31.96 -0.80 6.58
C SER A 513 31.72 0.60 6.02
N ALA A 514 32.26 0.89 4.82
CA ALA A 514 32.09 2.18 4.15
C ALA A 514 30.61 2.56 3.97
N LEU A 515 29.76 1.59 3.60
CA LEU A 515 28.32 1.77 3.55
C LEU A 515 27.70 2.20 4.90
N LYS A 516 28.16 1.63 6.02
CA LYS A 516 27.70 2.00 7.37
C LYS A 516 28.26 3.36 7.81
N ASP A 517 29.49 3.68 7.45
CA ASP A 517 30.13 4.97 7.74
C ASP A 517 29.44 6.12 6.97
N LEU A 518 28.96 5.86 5.76
CA LEU A 518 28.05 6.75 5.04
C LEU A 518 26.66 6.83 5.68
N ALA A 519 26.11 5.69 6.12
CA ALA A 519 24.82 5.65 6.79
C ALA A 519 24.78 6.51 8.06
N ALA A 520 25.90 6.66 8.77
CA ALA A 520 26.02 7.53 9.96
C ALA A 520 25.75 9.03 9.68
N LYS A 521 25.75 9.45 8.41
CA LYS A 521 25.41 10.83 7.99
C LYS A 521 23.91 11.01 7.68
N VAL A 522 23.10 9.95 7.70
CA VAL A 522 21.68 9.94 7.31
C VAL A 522 20.82 9.20 8.34
N SER A 523 19.52 9.05 8.08
CA SER A 523 18.61 8.28 8.96
C SER A 523 18.89 6.77 8.95
N SER A 524 19.23 6.24 7.76
CA SER A 524 19.22 4.81 7.46
C SER A 524 19.88 4.48 6.12
N LEU A 525 20.27 3.21 5.99
CA LEU A 525 20.74 2.57 4.76
C LEU A 525 19.90 1.32 4.49
N HIS A 526 19.48 1.15 3.23
CA HIS A 526 18.64 0.04 2.78
C HIS A 526 19.29 -0.68 1.61
N ILE A 527 19.31 -2.01 1.64
CA ILE A 527 19.83 -2.86 0.56
C ILE A 527 18.69 -3.79 0.14
N THR A 528 18.12 -3.58 -1.05
CA THR A 528 16.87 -4.26 -1.48
C THR A 528 17.08 -5.23 -2.63
N PHE A 529 16.46 -6.40 -2.49
CA PHE A 529 16.64 -7.57 -3.35
C PHE A 529 18.11 -8.07 -3.50
N PRO A 530 18.97 -8.07 -2.43
CA PRO A 530 20.25 -8.77 -2.45
C PRO A 530 20.06 -10.29 -2.65
N THR A 531 21.16 -11.00 -2.90
CA THR A 531 21.14 -12.47 -2.87
C THR A 531 20.91 -13.01 -1.45
N GLU A 532 20.43 -14.25 -1.31
CA GLU A 532 20.28 -14.89 0.00
C GLU A 532 21.63 -15.00 0.75
N LYS A 533 22.73 -15.32 0.05
CA LYS A 533 24.08 -15.33 0.62
C LYS A 533 24.44 -13.97 1.22
N GLU A 534 24.26 -12.90 0.45
CA GLU A 534 24.53 -11.52 0.86
C GLU A 534 23.61 -11.07 2.01
N TRP A 535 22.33 -11.47 1.99
CA TRP A 535 21.37 -11.22 3.07
C TRP A 535 21.76 -11.89 4.40
N HIS A 536 22.37 -13.08 4.35
CA HIS A 536 22.99 -13.72 5.51
C HIS A 536 24.25 -12.98 5.96
N SER A 537 25.19 -12.69 5.06
CA SER A 537 26.42 -11.96 5.39
C SER A 537 26.16 -10.59 6.02
N LEU A 538 25.19 -9.83 5.51
CA LEU A 538 24.82 -8.51 6.03
C LEU A 538 24.21 -8.57 7.44
N LYS A 539 23.55 -9.67 7.81
CA LYS A 539 23.02 -9.87 9.17
C LYS A 539 24.15 -9.83 10.20
N GLU A 540 25.22 -10.58 9.96
CA GLU A 540 26.39 -10.66 10.83
C GLU A 540 27.14 -9.32 10.94
N LYS A 541 26.90 -8.38 10.01
CA LYS A 541 27.41 -7.01 10.05
C LYS A 541 26.46 -6.00 10.71
N GLY A 542 25.34 -6.48 11.24
CA GLY A 542 24.37 -5.69 11.99
C GLY A 542 23.23 -5.08 11.15
N PHE A 543 22.87 -5.66 10.01
CA PHE A 543 21.66 -5.26 9.28
C PHE A 543 20.43 -6.05 9.78
N LEU A 544 19.30 -5.35 9.96
CA LEU A 544 18.01 -6.00 10.18
C LEU A 544 17.58 -6.71 8.90
N GLN A 545 17.03 -7.92 9.06
CA GLN A 545 16.61 -8.78 7.96
C GLN A 545 15.10 -8.70 7.73
N ARG A 546 14.68 -8.40 6.49
CA ARG A 546 13.30 -8.48 6.01
C ARG A 546 13.22 -9.47 4.85
N ILE A 547 12.12 -10.22 4.78
CA ILE A 547 11.77 -11.05 3.62
C ILE A 547 10.47 -10.57 2.97
N GLY A 548 10.40 -10.73 1.65
CA GLY A 548 9.22 -10.52 0.84
C GLY A 548 8.95 -11.74 -0.04
N MET A 549 8.02 -11.58 -0.97
CA MET A 549 7.62 -12.63 -1.92
C MET A 549 7.50 -12.05 -3.32
N GLN A 550 7.99 -12.79 -4.30
CA GLN A 550 7.69 -12.60 -5.72
C GLN A 550 7.14 -13.90 -6.32
N TYR A 551 6.73 -13.87 -7.59
CA TYR A 551 6.27 -15.05 -8.31
C TYR A 551 7.16 -15.28 -9.53
N HIS A 552 7.85 -16.42 -9.57
CA HIS A 552 8.73 -16.83 -10.65
C HIS A 552 8.21 -18.11 -11.30
N TRP A 553 8.31 -18.22 -12.62
CA TRP A 553 8.11 -19.49 -13.32
C TRP A 553 9.46 -20.21 -13.47
N LYS A 554 9.45 -21.54 -13.40
CA LYS A 554 10.65 -22.38 -13.51
C LYS A 554 10.55 -23.34 -14.69
N ASN A 555 11.64 -23.44 -15.44
CA ASN A 555 11.77 -24.35 -16.57
C ASN A 555 12.27 -25.71 -16.08
N HIS A 556 11.49 -26.76 -16.29
CA HIS A 556 11.88 -28.14 -15.97
C HIS A 556 12.48 -28.86 -17.19
N ASN A 557 13.26 -28.12 -18.00
CA ASN A 557 13.78 -28.54 -19.31
C ASN A 557 12.65 -28.89 -20.31
N TYR A 558 11.59 -28.09 -20.32
CA TYR A 558 10.50 -28.23 -21.29
C TYR A 558 11.00 -27.94 -22.70
N LYS A 559 10.56 -28.71 -23.70
CA LYS A 559 10.89 -28.46 -25.12
C LYS A 559 9.96 -27.45 -25.78
N ASN A 560 8.78 -27.23 -25.22
CA ASN A 560 7.75 -26.31 -25.71
C ASN A 560 6.71 -26.00 -24.62
N PHE A 561 5.85 -25.02 -24.88
CA PHE A 561 4.81 -24.59 -23.95
C PHE A 561 3.78 -25.68 -23.58
N ASP A 562 3.50 -26.62 -24.50
CA ASP A 562 2.52 -27.68 -24.24
C ASP A 562 3.05 -28.74 -23.27
N GLU A 563 4.37 -29.00 -23.24
CA GLU A 563 5.01 -29.81 -22.20
C GLU A 563 4.86 -29.15 -20.82
N PHE A 564 5.12 -27.84 -20.69
CA PHE A 564 4.84 -27.09 -19.47
C PHE A 564 3.36 -27.21 -19.04
N LEU A 565 2.42 -27.12 -20.00
CA LEU A 565 1.00 -27.30 -19.70
C LEU A 565 0.64 -28.70 -19.21
N MET A 566 1.47 -29.73 -19.43
CA MET A 566 1.23 -31.06 -18.87
C MET A 566 1.42 -31.12 -17.36
N ASP A 567 2.29 -30.29 -16.78
CA ASP A 567 2.50 -30.21 -15.32
C ASP A 567 1.42 -29.41 -14.60
N MET A 568 0.70 -28.55 -15.31
CA MET A 568 -0.46 -27.82 -14.80
C MET A 568 -1.65 -28.76 -14.51
N LYS A 569 -2.37 -28.51 -13.41
CA LYS A 569 -3.67 -29.14 -13.10
C LYS A 569 -4.65 -28.91 -14.27
N GLN A 570 -5.47 -29.91 -14.59
CA GLN A 570 -6.30 -29.95 -15.81
C GLN A 570 -7.18 -28.71 -16.01
N SER A 571 -7.81 -28.21 -14.94
CA SER A 571 -8.63 -26.99 -14.98
C SER A 571 -7.80 -25.75 -15.31
N LYS A 572 -6.58 -25.64 -14.76
CA LYS A 572 -5.66 -24.53 -15.01
C LYS A 572 -5.12 -24.55 -16.45
N ARG A 573 -4.70 -25.73 -16.95
CA ARG A 573 -4.35 -25.94 -18.38
C ARG A 573 -5.49 -25.51 -19.30
N LYS A 574 -6.73 -25.91 -19.00
CA LYS A 574 -7.91 -25.54 -19.81
C LYS A 574 -8.11 -24.03 -19.85
N ASN A 575 -7.99 -23.35 -18.70
CA ASN A 575 -8.14 -21.90 -18.61
C ASN A 575 -7.04 -21.17 -19.40
N ILE A 576 -5.76 -21.57 -19.28
CA ILE A 576 -4.67 -20.98 -20.07
C ILE A 576 -4.98 -21.08 -21.57
N ARG A 577 -5.31 -22.28 -22.07
CA ARG A 577 -5.66 -22.48 -23.49
C ARG A 577 -6.86 -21.63 -23.94
N GLN A 578 -7.84 -21.37 -23.07
CA GLN A 578 -8.95 -20.46 -23.36
C GLN A 578 -8.52 -18.99 -23.39
N GLU A 579 -7.60 -18.57 -22.52
CA GLU A 579 -7.06 -17.21 -22.51
C GLU A 579 -6.23 -16.91 -23.78
N ARG A 580 -5.37 -17.84 -24.21
CA ARG A 580 -4.62 -17.70 -25.47
C ARG A 580 -5.56 -17.67 -26.68
N LYS A 581 -6.58 -18.54 -26.70
CA LYS A 581 -7.60 -18.55 -27.77
C LYS A 581 -8.34 -17.22 -27.90
N LYS A 582 -8.61 -16.50 -26.80
CA LYS A 582 -9.26 -15.18 -26.85
C LYS A 582 -8.45 -14.17 -27.65
N VAL A 583 -7.12 -14.18 -27.53
CA VAL A 583 -6.24 -13.25 -28.29
C VAL A 583 -6.29 -13.58 -29.78
N ILE A 584 -6.21 -14.87 -30.14
CA ILE A 584 -6.35 -15.32 -31.53
C ILE A 584 -7.71 -14.90 -32.13
N THR A 585 -8.81 -15.02 -31.37
CA THR A 585 -10.15 -14.59 -31.85
C THR A 585 -10.33 -13.07 -31.97
N GLN A 586 -9.38 -12.26 -31.47
CA GLN A 586 -9.35 -10.82 -31.66
C GLN A 586 -8.53 -10.42 -32.91
N ASN A 587 -8.07 -11.39 -33.72
CA ASN A 587 -7.19 -11.18 -34.88
C ASN A 587 -5.87 -10.44 -34.54
N LEU A 588 -5.43 -10.50 -33.28
CA LEU A 588 -4.18 -9.91 -32.84
C LEU A 588 -2.99 -10.81 -33.21
N ASN A 589 -1.98 -10.23 -33.85
CA ASN A 589 -0.74 -10.90 -34.17
C ASN A 589 0.29 -10.65 -33.06
N MET A 590 0.79 -11.71 -32.44
CA MET A 590 1.82 -11.63 -31.39
C MET A 590 3.21 -11.79 -32.01
N LYS A 591 4.10 -10.83 -31.78
CA LYS A 591 5.51 -10.92 -32.20
C LYS A 591 6.44 -10.75 -31.00
N ARG A 592 7.63 -11.34 -31.10
CA ARG A 592 8.73 -11.20 -30.14
C ARG A 592 9.91 -10.60 -30.90
N LEU A 593 10.22 -9.33 -30.63
CA LEU A 593 11.26 -8.56 -31.30
C LEU A 593 12.49 -8.47 -30.41
N ARG A 594 13.67 -8.74 -30.95
CA ARG A 594 14.94 -8.75 -30.19
C ARG A 594 15.99 -7.87 -30.84
N GLY A 595 16.75 -7.14 -30.02
CA GLY A 595 17.91 -6.36 -30.45
C GLY A 595 17.65 -5.49 -31.69
N TYR A 596 18.35 -5.79 -32.79
CA TYR A 596 18.25 -5.02 -34.04
C TYR A 596 16.85 -5.00 -34.67
N GLU A 597 15.96 -5.94 -34.34
CA GLU A 597 14.57 -5.94 -34.80
C GLU A 597 13.75 -4.80 -34.18
N ILE A 598 14.13 -4.36 -32.98
CA ILE A 598 13.44 -3.29 -32.25
C ILE A 598 13.90 -1.93 -32.79
N LYS A 599 13.03 -1.27 -33.55
CA LYS A 599 13.30 0.02 -34.21
C LYS A 599 12.82 1.18 -33.33
N ALA A 600 13.34 2.40 -33.58
CA ALA A 600 12.95 3.61 -32.85
C ALA A 600 11.41 3.81 -32.74
N ARG A 601 10.66 3.51 -33.81
CA ARG A 601 9.18 3.56 -33.80
C ARG A 601 8.54 2.67 -32.72
N HIS A 602 9.15 1.53 -32.41
CA HIS A 602 8.66 0.61 -31.37
C HIS A 602 8.85 1.20 -29.98
N TRP A 603 9.96 1.89 -29.72
CA TRP A 603 10.20 2.58 -28.45
C TRP A 603 9.25 3.76 -28.23
N ASP A 604 8.97 4.54 -29.28
CA ASP A 604 8.03 5.66 -29.20
C ASP A 604 6.59 5.20 -28.90
N THR A 605 6.13 4.16 -29.59
CA THR A 605 4.83 3.54 -29.33
C THR A 605 4.79 2.88 -27.94
N PHE A 606 5.83 2.14 -27.55
CA PHE A 606 5.91 1.50 -26.23
C PHE A 606 5.94 2.52 -25.08
N TYR A 607 6.60 3.66 -25.25
CA TYR A 607 6.56 4.75 -24.26
C TYR A 607 5.12 5.27 -24.05
N SER A 608 4.33 5.39 -25.12
CA SER A 608 2.91 5.76 -25.03
C SER A 608 2.08 4.72 -24.28
N PHE A 609 2.35 3.43 -24.49
CA PHE A 609 1.71 2.33 -23.74
C PHE A 609 2.08 2.30 -22.25
N TYR A 610 3.37 2.50 -21.94
CA TYR A 610 3.88 2.60 -20.57
C TYR A 610 3.22 3.77 -19.83
N ARG A 611 3.15 4.94 -20.47
CA ARG A 611 2.44 6.12 -19.98
C ARG A 611 0.97 5.83 -19.70
N ASN A 612 0.24 5.31 -20.67
CA ASN A 612 -1.18 4.96 -20.50
C ASN A 612 -1.41 3.98 -19.32
N THR A 613 -0.52 3.01 -19.13
CA THR A 613 -0.62 2.04 -18.01
C THR A 613 -0.37 2.69 -16.66
N THR A 614 0.50 3.69 -16.61
CA THR A 614 0.81 4.45 -15.40
C THR A 614 -0.31 5.43 -15.06
N ASP A 615 -0.79 6.17 -16.06
CA ASP A 615 -1.88 7.14 -15.93
C ASP A 615 -3.19 6.45 -15.47
N ASN A 616 -3.55 5.30 -16.06
CA ASN A 616 -4.73 4.51 -15.64
C ASN A 616 -4.61 3.85 -14.25
N LYS A 617 -3.40 3.78 -13.67
CA LYS A 617 -3.14 3.23 -12.33
C LYS A 617 -2.83 4.31 -11.30
N TRP A 618 -3.05 5.58 -11.62
CA TRP A 618 -2.80 6.74 -10.75
C TRP A 618 -1.34 6.84 -10.28
N GLY A 619 -0.40 6.28 -11.05
CA GLY A 619 1.04 6.38 -10.78
C GLY A 619 1.66 7.60 -11.48
N THR A 620 2.90 7.92 -11.12
CA THR A 620 3.74 8.85 -11.90
C THR A 620 4.71 8.05 -12.78
N PRO A 621 4.86 8.34 -14.08
CA PRO A 621 5.81 7.65 -14.93
C PRO A 621 7.24 8.02 -14.53
N TYR A 622 7.96 7.07 -13.94
CA TYR A 622 9.35 7.23 -13.51
C TYR A 622 10.36 7.25 -14.65
N LEU A 623 10.06 6.52 -15.73
CA LEU A 623 10.97 6.33 -16.87
C LEU A 623 10.61 7.30 -17.98
N THR A 624 11.60 8.02 -18.48
CA THR A 624 11.42 8.98 -19.58
C THR A 624 11.36 8.25 -20.93
N ARG A 625 11.01 8.97 -22.01
CA ARG A 625 11.06 8.43 -23.38
C ARG A 625 12.47 7.94 -23.73
N ASP A 626 13.47 8.74 -23.39
CA ASP A 626 14.85 8.52 -23.82
C ASP A 626 15.48 7.33 -23.09
N PHE A 627 14.99 6.96 -21.90
CA PHE A 627 15.34 5.69 -21.24
C PHE A 627 15.14 4.49 -22.17
N PHE A 628 14.01 4.43 -22.89
CA PHE A 628 13.68 3.29 -23.76
C PHE A 628 14.57 3.22 -25.00
N HIS A 629 14.94 4.37 -25.58
CA HIS A 629 15.88 4.43 -26.70
C HIS A 629 17.30 4.09 -26.25
N ASN A 630 17.75 4.60 -25.09
CA ASN A 630 19.06 4.28 -24.50
C ASN A 630 19.16 2.79 -24.15
N LEU A 631 18.12 2.21 -23.54
CA LEU A 631 18.04 0.78 -23.23
C LEU A 631 18.22 -0.08 -24.49
N GLY A 632 17.47 0.22 -25.56
CA GLY A 632 17.57 -0.50 -26.83
C GLY A 632 18.95 -0.37 -27.49
N SER A 633 19.55 0.83 -27.47
CA SER A 633 20.85 1.07 -28.12
C SER A 633 22.03 0.47 -27.36
N LYS A 634 22.00 0.48 -26.02
CA LYS A 634 23.10 0.01 -25.17
C LYS A 634 23.04 -1.48 -24.83
N MET A 635 21.86 -2.08 -24.74
CA MET A 635 21.71 -3.48 -24.32
C MET A 635 21.39 -4.45 -25.47
N GLY A 636 20.98 -3.96 -26.64
CA GLY A 636 20.87 -4.74 -27.87
C GLY A 636 20.12 -6.07 -27.71
N ASP A 637 20.80 -7.18 -28.01
CA ASP A 637 20.23 -8.53 -27.96
C ASP A 637 19.87 -9.03 -26.54
N GLN A 638 20.17 -8.29 -25.48
CA GLN A 638 19.62 -8.55 -24.14
C GLN A 638 18.16 -8.08 -24.02
N VAL A 639 17.66 -7.26 -24.94
CA VAL A 639 16.31 -6.69 -24.88
C VAL A 639 15.34 -7.48 -25.75
N LEU A 640 14.20 -7.87 -25.15
CA LEU A 640 13.12 -8.61 -25.81
C LEU A 640 11.79 -7.88 -25.62
N LEU A 641 11.25 -7.34 -26.72
CA LEU A 641 9.96 -6.66 -26.74
C LEU A 641 8.91 -7.59 -27.36
N VAL A 642 8.00 -8.11 -26.52
CA VAL A 642 6.77 -8.75 -27.01
C VAL A 642 5.84 -7.63 -27.48
N VAL A 643 5.28 -7.74 -28.67
CA VAL A 643 4.29 -6.79 -29.20
C VAL A 643 3.04 -7.50 -29.69
N ALA A 644 1.92 -6.78 -29.65
CA ALA A 644 0.67 -7.17 -30.27
C ALA A 644 0.32 -6.16 -31.38
N GLU A 645 0.00 -6.67 -32.56
CA GLU A 645 -0.42 -5.87 -33.72
C GLU A 645 -1.87 -6.19 -34.10
N GLU A 646 -2.63 -5.15 -34.47
CA GLU A 646 -3.95 -5.22 -35.08
C GLU A 646 -3.83 -4.68 -36.51
N GLY A 647 -3.75 -5.58 -37.49
CA GLY A 647 -3.26 -5.20 -38.83
C GLY A 647 -1.78 -4.78 -38.77
N ASP A 648 -1.49 -3.56 -39.23
CA ASP A 648 -0.15 -2.94 -39.15
C ASP A 648 0.03 -2.03 -37.91
N GLU A 649 -1.02 -1.79 -37.13
CA GLU A 649 -0.97 -0.94 -35.93
C GLU A 649 -0.51 -1.73 -34.71
N LEU A 650 0.50 -1.23 -34.01
CA LEU A 650 0.90 -1.75 -32.70
C LEU A 650 -0.13 -1.32 -31.66
N VAL A 651 -0.71 -2.28 -30.95
CA VAL A 651 -1.77 -2.03 -29.95
C VAL A 651 -1.37 -2.37 -28.52
N ALA A 652 -0.32 -3.15 -28.31
CA ALA A 652 0.26 -3.40 -26.99
C ALA A 652 1.71 -3.87 -27.04
N GLY A 653 2.40 -3.85 -25.89
CA GLY A 653 3.73 -4.43 -25.75
C GLY A 653 4.12 -4.78 -24.32
N ALA A 654 4.98 -5.79 -24.17
CA ALA A 654 5.63 -6.22 -22.92
C ALA A 654 7.15 -6.19 -23.07
N LEU A 655 7.84 -5.40 -22.25
CA LEU A 655 9.30 -5.33 -22.20
C LEU A 655 9.85 -6.39 -21.25
N ASN A 656 10.79 -7.18 -21.77
CA ASN A 656 11.57 -8.17 -21.04
C ASN A 656 13.07 -7.90 -21.27
N ILE A 657 13.90 -8.27 -20.30
CA ILE A 657 15.36 -8.27 -20.44
C ILE A 657 15.88 -9.70 -20.17
N ILE A 658 16.82 -10.16 -20.99
CA ILE A 658 17.44 -11.49 -20.94
C ILE A 658 18.72 -11.39 -20.12
N GLY A 659 18.79 -12.15 -19.01
CA GLY A 659 20.02 -12.40 -18.26
C GLY A 659 20.66 -13.74 -18.60
N GLY A 660 21.57 -14.22 -17.75
CA GLY A 660 22.25 -15.51 -17.93
C GLY A 660 21.30 -16.71 -17.95
N ASP A 661 20.54 -16.91 -16.87
CA ASP A 661 19.60 -18.02 -16.69
C ASP A 661 18.12 -17.60 -16.57
N THR A 662 17.85 -16.29 -16.65
CA THR A 662 16.56 -15.71 -16.27
C THR A 662 16.06 -14.69 -17.29
N LEU A 663 14.80 -14.85 -17.71
CA LEU A 663 14.06 -13.82 -18.44
C LEU A 663 13.31 -12.91 -17.45
N PHE A 664 13.54 -11.61 -17.55
CA PHE A 664 13.03 -10.62 -16.60
C PHE A 664 11.91 -9.78 -17.23
N GLY A 665 10.65 -10.12 -16.96
CA GLY A 665 9.48 -9.36 -17.43
C GLY A 665 9.25 -8.11 -16.57
N ARG A 666 9.15 -6.92 -17.19
CA ARG A 666 9.19 -5.64 -16.46
C ARG A 666 7.99 -4.76 -16.69
N LEU A 667 7.85 -4.24 -17.90
CA LEU A 667 6.89 -3.18 -18.21
C LEU A 667 5.89 -3.69 -19.23
N TRP A 668 4.64 -3.30 -19.03
CA TRP A 668 3.53 -3.62 -19.91
C TRP A 668 2.79 -2.34 -20.24
N GLY A 669 2.24 -2.29 -21.45
CA GLY A 669 1.06 -1.47 -21.68
C GLY A 669 0.34 -1.80 -22.96
N CYS A 670 -0.83 -1.19 -23.11
CA CYS A 670 -1.64 -1.23 -24.32
C CYS A 670 -2.11 0.17 -24.69
N HIS A 671 -2.64 0.30 -25.90
CA HIS A 671 -3.32 1.48 -26.39
C HIS A 671 -4.55 1.81 -25.52
N GLN A 672 -4.91 3.10 -25.44
CA GLN A 672 -5.97 3.58 -24.53
C GLN A 672 -7.39 3.32 -25.06
N LYS A 673 -7.55 3.22 -26.38
CA LYS A 673 -8.87 3.23 -27.05
C LYS A 673 -9.57 1.86 -27.11
N ALA A 674 -8.90 0.78 -26.71
CA ALA A 674 -9.41 -0.57 -26.88
C ALA A 674 -9.14 -1.45 -25.65
N TYR A 675 -10.15 -2.25 -25.26
CA TYR A 675 -10.03 -3.27 -24.24
C TYR A 675 -9.81 -4.63 -24.92
N TYR A 676 -8.64 -5.23 -24.68
CA TYR A 676 -8.27 -6.52 -25.26
C TYR A 676 -8.30 -7.65 -24.19
N PRO A 677 -9.39 -8.43 -24.09
CA PRO A 677 -9.47 -9.57 -23.17
C PRO A 677 -8.25 -10.50 -23.22
N SER A 678 -7.71 -10.81 -22.04
CA SER A 678 -6.57 -11.73 -21.84
C SER A 678 -5.22 -11.32 -22.48
N LEU A 679 -5.14 -10.22 -23.23
CA LEU A 679 -3.92 -9.82 -23.94
C LEU A 679 -2.70 -9.59 -23.02
N HIS A 680 -2.92 -8.96 -21.87
CA HIS A 680 -1.89 -8.82 -20.83
C HIS A 680 -1.30 -10.17 -20.39
N PHE A 681 -2.11 -11.24 -20.31
CA PHE A 681 -1.63 -12.56 -19.89
C PHE A 681 -0.83 -13.27 -20.99
N GLU A 682 -1.29 -13.15 -22.23
CA GLU A 682 -0.56 -13.63 -23.40
C GLU A 682 0.83 -13.00 -23.48
N ALA A 683 0.90 -11.67 -23.50
CA ALA A 683 2.13 -10.96 -23.76
C ALA A 683 3.10 -10.92 -22.57
N CYS A 684 2.61 -10.79 -21.33
CA CYS A 684 3.49 -10.68 -20.15
C CYS A 684 3.92 -12.04 -19.58
N TYR A 685 3.17 -13.12 -19.85
CA TYR A 685 3.40 -14.41 -19.20
C TYR A 685 3.61 -15.55 -20.20
N TYR A 686 2.72 -15.76 -21.17
CA TYR A 686 2.83 -16.93 -22.05
C TYR A 686 3.93 -16.76 -23.10
N GLN A 687 4.00 -15.62 -23.76
CA GLN A 687 5.09 -15.27 -24.68
C GLN A 687 6.47 -15.21 -23.97
N ALA A 688 6.49 -14.81 -22.69
CA ALA A 688 7.70 -14.81 -21.86
C ALA A 688 8.14 -16.24 -21.48
N ILE A 689 7.22 -17.13 -21.12
CA ILE A 689 7.51 -18.55 -20.87
C ILE A 689 8.01 -19.23 -22.16
N GLU A 690 7.36 -18.97 -23.30
CA GLU A 690 7.81 -19.52 -24.60
C GLU A 690 9.21 -19.03 -24.96
N ALA A 691 9.50 -17.73 -24.78
CA ALA A 691 10.83 -17.19 -25.02
C ALA A 691 11.88 -17.81 -24.07
N ALA A 692 11.55 -18.01 -22.80
CA ALA A 692 12.46 -18.67 -21.86
C ALA A 692 12.72 -20.14 -22.20
N ILE A 693 11.71 -20.87 -22.69
CA ILE A 693 11.87 -22.25 -23.18
C ILE A 693 12.78 -22.28 -24.42
N GLU A 694 12.50 -21.44 -25.43
CA GLU A 694 13.29 -21.38 -26.68
C GLU A 694 14.73 -20.93 -26.46
N LEU A 695 14.97 -20.03 -25.51
CA LEU A 695 16.31 -19.56 -25.12
C LEU A 695 17.00 -20.46 -24.08
N ASN A 696 16.38 -21.58 -23.68
CA ASN A 696 16.86 -22.50 -22.65
C ASN A 696 17.21 -21.82 -21.30
N LEU A 697 16.39 -20.84 -20.91
CA LEU A 697 16.50 -20.13 -19.63
C LEU A 697 15.76 -20.90 -18.52
N ASN A 698 16.32 -20.90 -17.32
CA ASN A 698 15.83 -21.63 -16.15
C ASN A 698 14.62 -20.96 -15.49
N THR A 699 14.50 -19.63 -15.60
CA THR A 699 13.53 -18.84 -14.82
C THR A 699 12.86 -17.75 -15.65
N VAL A 700 11.59 -17.44 -15.36
CA VAL A 700 10.97 -16.15 -15.74
C VAL A 700 10.58 -15.40 -14.47
N GLU A 701 11.21 -14.25 -14.22
CA GLU A 701 10.87 -13.33 -13.12
C GLU A 701 9.99 -12.19 -13.66
N ALA A 702 8.68 -12.28 -13.42
CA ALA A 702 7.71 -11.32 -13.94
C ALA A 702 7.44 -10.10 -13.03
N GLY A 703 8.39 -9.74 -12.16
CA GLY A 703 8.31 -8.58 -11.24
C GLY A 703 7.38 -8.74 -10.03
N ALA A 704 7.21 -7.67 -9.26
CA ALA A 704 6.77 -7.73 -7.85
C ALA A 704 5.27 -7.90 -7.55
N GLN A 705 4.35 -7.78 -8.52
CA GLN A 705 2.90 -7.77 -8.23
C GLN A 705 2.12 -8.89 -8.93
N GLY A 706 1.08 -9.42 -8.25
CA GLY A 706 -0.04 -10.12 -8.88
C GLY A 706 -0.16 -11.62 -8.59
N GLU A 707 -1.05 -11.99 -7.66
CA GLU A 707 -1.47 -13.37 -7.40
C GLU A 707 -2.06 -14.07 -8.63
N HIS A 708 -2.58 -13.31 -9.60
CA HIS A 708 -3.04 -13.85 -10.88
C HIS A 708 -1.94 -14.62 -11.63
N LYS A 709 -0.64 -14.34 -11.37
CA LYS A 709 0.49 -15.11 -11.92
C LYS A 709 0.48 -16.57 -11.47
N ILE A 710 -0.03 -16.86 -10.26
CA ILE A 710 -0.11 -18.22 -9.70
C ILE A 710 -0.90 -19.12 -10.64
N GLN A 711 -2.03 -18.65 -11.19
CA GLN A 711 -2.87 -19.46 -12.09
C GLN A 711 -2.18 -19.80 -13.44
N ARG A 712 -0.99 -19.25 -13.68
CA ARG A 712 -0.22 -19.30 -14.93
C ARG A 712 1.14 -19.98 -14.77
N GLY A 713 1.36 -20.65 -13.63
CA GLY A 713 2.56 -21.46 -13.36
C GLY A 713 3.69 -20.73 -12.63
N TYR A 714 3.49 -19.48 -12.19
CA TYR A 714 4.49 -18.76 -11.40
C TYR A 714 4.29 -19.04 -9.91
N LEU A 715 5.29 -19.62 -9.26
CA LEU A 715 5.23 -20.00 -7.85
C LEU A 715 5.92 -18.97 -6.94
N PRO A 716 5.53 -18.89 -5.66
CA PRO A 716 6.07 -17.89 -4.74
C PRO A 716 7.54 -18.20 -4.38
N VAL A 717 8.41 -17.23 -4.63
CA VAL A 717 9.85 -17.25 -4.30
C VAL A 717 10.14 -16.16 -3.27
N THR A 718 10.96 -16.48 -2.27
CA THR A 718 11.39 -15.53 -1.24
C THR A 718 12.24 -14.45 -1.88
N THR A 719 11.97 -13.20 -1.57
CA THR A 719 12.90 -12.09 -1.82
C THR A 719 13.41 -11.50 -0.52
N TYR A 720 14.56 -10.85 -0.59
CA TYR A 720 15.30 -10.42 0.59
C TYR A 720 15.47 -8.90 0.62
N SER A 721 15.69 -8.35 1.81
CA SER A 721 16.10 -6.96 2.02
C SER A 721 16.78 -6.81 3.37
N CYS A 722 17.75 -5.92 3.44
CA CYS A 722 18.56 -5.62 4.61
C CYS A 722 18.45 -4.13 4.95
N HIS A 723 18.30 -3.81 6.23
CA HIS A 723 18.05 -2.45 6.70
C HIS A 723 18.98 -2.09 7.87
N TYR A 724 19.74 -1.01 7.74
CA TYR A 724 20.58 -0.45 8.79
C TYR A 724 19.98 0.88 9.24
N LEU A 725 19.47 0.91 10.46
CA LEU A 725 18.83 2.07 11.08
C LEU A 725 19.79 2.62 12.14
N ILE A 726 20.03 3.94 12.13
CA ILE A 726 21.02 4.61 13.00
C ILE A 726 20.46 4.85 14.41
N ASP A 727 19.16 5.09 14.55
CA ASP A 727 18.52 5.24 15.86
C ASP A 727 18.21 3.86 16.46
N GLU A 728 18.93 3.49 17.52
CA GLU A 728 18.81 2.19 18.20
C GLU A 728 17.42 1.92 18.79
N ALA A 729 16.72 2.96 19.27
CA ALA A 729 15.38 2.78 19.83
C ALA A 729 14.36 2.46 18.72
N PHE A 730 14.42 3.18 17.60
CA PHE A 730 13.62 2.89 16.43
C PHE A 730 13.97 1.55 15.79
N ARG A 731 15.28 1.24 15.70
CA ARG A 731 15.81 -0.02 15.18
C ARG A 731 15.19 -1.23 15.87
N LYS A 732 15.15 -1.24 17.21
CA LYS A 732 14.55 -2.33 17.99
C LYS A 732 13.06 -2.54 17.68
N VAL A 733 12.29 -1.45 17.55
CA VAL A 733 10.86 -1.52 17.21
C VAL A 733 10.64 -2.13 15.82
N ILE A 734 11.49 -1.77 14.83
CA ILE A 734 11.44 -2.36 13.49
C ILE A 734 11.85 -3.84 13.52
N GLU A 735 12.85 -4.24 14.31
CA GLU A 735 13.23 -5.65 14.47
C GLU A 735 12.06 -6.51 14.99
N GLU A 736 11.37 -6.07 16.05
CA GLU A 736 10.19 -6.73 16.61
C GLU A 736 8.99 -6.78 15.63
N PHE A 737 8.89 -5.82 14.71
CA PHE A 737 7.93 -5.85 13.61
C PHE A 737 8.33 -6.89 12.54
N LEU A 738 9.59 -6.88 12.11
CA LEU A 738 10.11 -7.74 11.04
C LEU A 738 10.03 -9.23 11.37
N VAL A 739 10.21 -9.62 12.64
CA VAL A 739 10.00 -11.01 13.09
C VAL A 739 8.56 -11.47 12.83
N ARG A 740 7.57 -10.61 13.12
CA ARG A 740 6.15 -10.92 12.92
C ARG A 740 5.77 -10.94 11.44
N GLU A 741 6.21 -9.95 10.67
CA GLU A 741 5.99 -9.88 9.22
C GLU A 741 6.58 -11.11 8.52
N SER A 742 7.82 -11.50 8.86
CA SER A 742 8.49 -12.66 8.26
C SER A 742 7.73 -13.97 8.49
N ASN A 743 7.12 -14.15 9.66
CA ASN A 743 6.32 -15.36 9.94
C ASN A 743 5.02 -15.38 9.13
N GLN A 744 4.39 -14.22 8.90
CA GLN A 744 3.20 -14.10 8.05
C GLN A 744 3.55 -14.38 6.57
N VAL A 745 4.63 -13.81 6.05
CA VAL A 745 5.10 -14.05 4.66
C VAL A 745 5.38 -15.53 4.44
N LYS A 746 6.09 -16.20 5.36
CA LYS A 746 6.34 -17.66 5.29
C LYS A 746 5.06 -18.48 5.27
N LEU A 747 4.06 -18.12 6.08
CA LEU A 747 2.77 -18.81 6.11
C LEU A 747 2.01 -18.64 4.80
N VAL A 748 1.93 -17.43 4.26
CA VAL A 748 1.29 -17.13 2.96
C VAL A 748 1.96 -17.90 1.82
N MET A 749 3.30 -17.88 1.76
CA MET A 749 4.07 -18.63 0.77
C MET A 749 3.78 -20.13 0.82
N LYS A 750 3.69 -20.71 2.03
CA LYS A 750 3.34 -22.12 2.22
C LYS A 750 1.93 -22.42 1.68
N LEU A 751 0.92 -21.65 2.10
CA LEU A 751 -0.47 -21.83 1.66
C LEU A 751 -0.63 -21.73 0.14
N ILE A 752 0.09 -20.83 -0.52
CA ILE A 752 0.10 -20.70 -1.98
C ILE A 752 0.76 -21.91 -2.66
N ARG A 753 1.84 -22.46 -2.10
CA ARG A 753 2.48 -23.69 -2.62
C ARG A 753 1.56 -24.90 -2.47
N ASP A 754 0.99 -25.09 -1.29
CA ASP A 754 0.07 -26.20 -0.97
C ASP A 754 -1.19 -26.18 -1.87
N SER A 755 -1.69 -24.98 -2.22
CA SER A 755 -2.83 -24.78 -3.13
C SER A 755 -2.44 -24.58 -4.62
N GLY A 756 -1.19 -24.85 -4.97
CA GLY A 756 -0.56 -24.45 -6.23
C GLY A 756 -1.25 -24.95 -7.53
N PRO A 757 -0.93 -24.32 -8.68
CA PRO A 757 -1.52 -24.61 -9.99
C PRO A 757 -1.01 -25.91 -10.63
N LEU A 758 0.15 -26.41 -10.20
CA LEU A 758 0.82 -27.60 -10.71
C LEU A 758 0.27 -28.87 -10.07
N LYS A 759 0.54 -30.02 -10.69
CA LYS A 759 0.34 -31.35 -10.12
C LYS A 759 1.24 -31.58 -8.91
N GLU A 760 0.84 -32.52 -8.06
CA GLU A 760 1.67 -32.98 -6.94
C GLU A 760 3.02 -33.50 -7.44
N GLY A 761 4.09 -33.19 -6.70
CA GLY A 761 5.47 -33.58 -7.04
C GLY A 761 6.26 -32.57 -7.88
N ILE A 762 5.61 -31.58 -8.50
CA ILE A 762 6.29 -30.47 -9.21
C ILE A 762 6.41 -29.27 -8.25
N GLN A 763 7.61 -28.67 -8.11
CA GLN A 763 7.91 -27.60 -7.13
C GLN A 763 8.44 -26.31 -7.75
#